data_AF-A0A1V1W9E6-F1
#
_entry.id   AF-A0A1V1W9E6-F1
#
_cell.length_a   1.000
_cell.length_b   1.000
_cell.length_c   1.000
_cell.angle_alpha   90.00
_cell.angle_beta   90.00
_cell.angle_gamma   90.00
#
_symmetry.space_group_name_H-M   'P 1'
#
loop_
_entity.id
_entity.type
_entity.pdbx_description
1 polymer ?
#
loop_
_entity_poly.entity_id
_entity_poly.type
_entity_poly.pdbx_seq_one_letter_code
_entity_poly.pdbx_strand_id
1 'polypeptide(L)'
;MDEIDEIVQEFLVESHENLDQLDRDLVALEREPGSRDLLGSIFRTIHTIKGTSGFLAFGNLESVTHVGENLLARLRDGKMSMTPQTTDVLLAMVDTVRELLAAIEAQGTEGSVDVTAVVQRISSILDGTTTPDPEPSAEPEPPAVAAEPGEEIVARRNVADSSIRVDVELLDTLMRLVGELVLTRNQIVRQAGEQEGLELVRSAQRLNLIATELQEGVMRTRMQPIDHLWSKLPRVVRDLGATCGKQVSLAMVGRETELDRSLLESVKDPLTHLVRNAVDHGLESPQDRVAAGKPAEGVLTLRAYHEGGQVVVEVCDDGAGIDPDRIAAKAIDKGLRTAAQLAQLAPTDVLQLIFLPGFSTAAAVTNVSGRGVGMDVVKTNIESIGGTIEVESVIGRGTTCRLRIPLTLAIVPALTVECAGDRYAIPQVSLLELVALDADRAATAVEDVNGASVYRLRGALLPLVRLADVLGVESDRSDGHVLIAVLQAEGKRFGLVIDRVLSTEEIVVKPLGARLKALGTYSGATILGDGRVALILDVQALARRALTAEALERGAASVAAETQRATGEHLRMLVAGIGGGRRVAIPLSSVARLESIAASSIELVGSREVVQYRGAILPLLRLDRHLGATSERDGDDLVVVVYSVGSRSVAIVVDEIIDIVDEEADVHSDVDDHGLLGSALIRDRIVEVLDVRAAILAADPKFYTAPEAEAGLHDQLQEAV
;
A
#
# COMPACT_ATOMS: atom_id res chain seq x y z
N MET A 1 -8.54 46.06 -10.76
CA MET A 1 -7.28 45.79 -10.06
C MET A 1 -6.42 46.97 -10.39
N ASP A 2 -6.07 47.76 -9.38
CA ASP A 2 -5.27 48.95 -9.57
C ASP A 2 -3.85 48.53 -9.97
N GLU A 3 -3.19 49.29 -10.84
CA GLU A 3 -1.82 49.03 -11.33
C GLU A 3 -0.81 48.84 -10.16
N ILE A 4 -1.13 49.42 -9.01
CA ILE A 4 -0.38 49.28 -7.74
C ILE A 4 -0.53 47.87 -7.14
N ASP A 5 -1.72 47.26 -7.24
CA ASP A 5 -1.94 45.91 -6.72
C ASP A 5 -1.11 44.86 -7.48
N GLU A 6 -0.95 45.04 -8.79
CA GLU A 6 -0.15 44.15 -9.64
C GLU A 6 1.35 44.23 -9.28
N ILE A 7 1.86 45.44 -9.05
CA ILE A 7 3.25 45.66 -8.60
C ILE A 7 3.47 45.07 -7.20
N VAL A 8 2.50 45.19 -6.29
CA VAL A 8 2.60 44.59 -4.95
C VAL A 8 2.62 43.07 -5.02
N GLN A 9 1.81 42.46 -5.90
CA GLN A 9 1.81 41.00 -6.09
C GLN A 9 3.14 40.50 -6.66
N GLU A 10 3.68 41.17 -7.68
CA GLU A 10 5.01 40.84 -8.24
C GLU A 10 6.11 40.96 -7.17
N PHE A 11 6.08 42.05 -6.39
CA PHE A 11 6.99 42.24 -5.26
C PHE A 11 6.88 41.14 -4.20
N LEU A 12 5.66 40.71 -3.85
CA LEU A 12 5.45 39.65 -2.88
C LEU A 12 6.05 38.33 -3.38
N VAL A 13 5.80 37.96 -4.65
CA VAL A 13 6.36 36.73 -5.24
C VAL A 13 7.88 36.79 -5.25
N GLU A 14 8.48 37.87 -5.75
CA GLU A 14 9.94 38.03 -5.80
C GLU A 14 10.55 38.00 -4.39
N SER A 15 9.92 38.64 -3.42
CA SER A 15 10.41 38.70 -2.04
C SER A 15 10.36 37.34 -1.35
N HIS A 16 9.34 36.53 -1.58
CA HIS A 16 9.28 35.17 -1.02
C HIS A 16 10.37 34.26 -1.59
N GLU A 17 10.63 34.31 -2.90
CA GLU A 17 11.72 33.56 -3.54
C GLU A 17 13.09 34.00 -3.00
N ASN A 18 13.27 35.32 -2.86
CA ASN A 18 14.46 35.93 -2.30
C ASN A 18 14.71 35.50 -0.84
N LEU A 19 13.68 35.44 0.01
CA LEU A 19 13.81 34.97 1.39
C LEU A 19 14.20 33.49 1.46
N ASP A 20 13.63 32.65 0.60
CA ASP A 20 13.95 31.22 0.58
C ASP A 20 15.40 30.97 0.12
N GLN A 21 15.93 31.78 -0.80
CA GLN A 21 17.36 31.77 -1.13
C GLN A 21 18.21 32.25 0.04
N LEU A 22 17.77 33.29 0.73
CA LEU A 22 18.49 33.90 1.83
C LEU A 22 18.61 32.93 3.04
N ASP A 23 17.56 32.18 3.36
CA ASP A 23 17.62 31.13 4.39
C ASP A 23 18.68 30.06 4.06
N ARG A 24 18.74 29.60 2.81
CA ARG A 24 19.77 28.65 2.35
C ARG A 24 21.17 29.24 2.49
N ASP A 25 21.36 30.48 2.06
CA ASP A 25 22.66 31.15 2.09
C ASP A 25 23.12 31.42 3.53
N LEU A 26 22.22 31.78 4.46
CA LEU A 26 22.56 31.97 5.88
C LEU A 26 22.98 30.67 6.55
N VAL A 27 22.29 29.56 6.27
CA VAL A 27 22.66 28.23 6.80
C VAL A 27 24.00 27.75 6.20
N ALA A 28 24.26 28.02 4.93
CA ALA A 28 25.56 27.74 4.32
C ALA A 28 26.66 28.62 4.94
N LEU A 29 26.37 29.88 5.22
CA LEU A 29 27.29 30.83 5.83
C LEU A 29 27.64 30.47 7.29
N GLU A 30 26.76 29.76 8.00
CA GLU A 30 27.08 29.18 9.32
C GLU A 30 28.22 28.15 9.23
N ARG A 31 28.26 27.37 8.14
CA ARG A 31 29.31 26.36 7.87
C ARG A 31 30.58 26.98 7.31
N GLU A 32 30.44 28.07 6.55
CA GLU A 32 31.56 28.78 5.91
C GLU A 32 31.56 30.29 6.26
N PRO A 33 31.83 30.69 7.52
CA PRO A 33 31.62 32.05 8.02
C PRO A 33 32.41 33.17 7.31
N GLY A 34 33.45 32.80 6.57
CA GLY A 34 34.31 33.72 5.80
C GLY A 34 33.97 33.84 4.32
N SER A 35 32.92 33.15 3.83
CA SER A 35 32.58 33.14 2.41
C SER A 35 32.07 34.51 1.95
N ARG A 36 32.91 35.23 1.19
CA ARG A 36 32.57 36.55 0.63
C ARG A 36 31.47 36.45 -0.42
N ASP A 37 31.37 35.32 -1.11
CA ASP A 37 30.36 35.07 -2.15
C ASP A 37 28.97 34.90 -1.53
N LEU A 38 28.85 34.12 -0.44
CA LEU A 38 27.61 33.96 0.32
C LEU A 38 27.16 35.30 0.95
N LEU A 39 28.08 36.01 1.61
CA LEU A 39 27.81 37.35 2.15
C LEU A 39 27.38 38.34 1.06
N GLY A 40 27.99 38.27 -0.13
CA GLY A 40 27.63 39.09 -1.28
C GLY A 40 26.24 38.76 -1.83
N SER A 41 25.86 37.47 -1.85
CA SER A 41 24.53 37.01 -2.24
C SER A 41 23.46 37.54 -1.29
N ILE A 42 23.60 37.26 0.01
CA ILE A 42 22.67 37.67 1.06
C ILE A 42 22.49 39.19 1.08
N PHE A 43 23.60 39.94 0.95
CA PHE A 43 23.57 41.40 0.88
C PHE A 43 22.74 41.91 -0.30
N ARG A 44 22.92 41.35 -1.51
CA ARG A 44 22.15 41.77 -2.69
C ARG A 44 20.67 41.52 -2.49
N THR A 45 20.31 40.36 -1.94
CA THR A 45 18.92 39.98 -1.69
C THR A 45 18.22 40.95 -0.74
N ILE A 46 18.83 41.26 0.41
CA ILE A 46 18.28 42.26 1.35
C ILE A 46 18.24 43.66 0.73
N HIS A 47 19.27 44.04 -0.04
CA HIS A 47 19.32 45.33 -0.73
C HIS A 47 18.16 45.50 -1.72
N THR A 48 17.82 44.45 -2.47
CA THR A 48 16.68 44.43 -3.40
C THR A 48 15.37 44.59 -2.66
N ILE A 49 15.13 43.80 -1.59
CA ILE A 49 13.88 43.88 -0.81
C ILE A 49 13.71 45.28 -0.22
N LYS A 50 14.76 45.87 0.35
CA LYS A 50 14.74 47.25 0.87
C LYS A 50 14.40 48.26 -0.22
N GLY A 51 14.99 48.12 -1.40
CA GLY A 51 14.78 49.04 -2.53
C GLY A 51 13.31 49.07 -2.96
N THR A 52 12.70 47.90 -3.10
CA THR A 52 11.30 47.80 -3.52
C THR A 52 10.32 48.12 -2.38
N SER A 53 10.64 47.78 -1.13
CA SER A 53 9.80 48.15 0.02
C SER A 53 9.71 49.66 0.24
N GLY A 54 10.82 50.40 0.03
CA GLY A 54 10.83 51.86 0.11
C GLY A 54 10.04 52.52 -1.04
N PHE A 55 10.05 51.92 -2.24
CA PHE A 55 9.21 52.38 -3.36
C PHE A 55 7.71 52.19 -3.09
N LEU A 56 7.34 51.07 -2.44
CA LEU A 56 5.95 50.74 -2.10
C LEU A 56 5.48 51.34 -0.75
N ALA A 57 6.31 52.16 -0.11
CA ALA A 57 6.03 52.83 1.17
C ALA A 57 5.72 51.87 2.35
N PHE A 58 6.30 50.68 2.35
CA PHE A 58 6.27 49.74 3.47
C PHE A 58 7.39 50.07 4.47
N GLY A 59 7.07 50.95 5.43
CA GLY A 59 8.04 51.56 6.33
C GLY A 59 8.65 50.60 7.36
N ASN A 60 7.88 49.66 7.90
CA ASN A 60 8.40 48.67 8.85
C ASN A 60 9.36 47.70 8.14
N LEU A 61 9.01 47.25 6.94
CA LEU A 61 9.80 46.37 6.10
C LEU A 61 11.10 47.05 5.64
N GLU A 62 11.02 48.32 5.22
CA GLU A 62 12.20 49.14 4.92
C GLU A 62 13.10 49.27 6.16
N SER A 63 12.53 49.50 7.35
CA SER A 63 13.32 49.70 8.56
C SER A 63 14.13 48.46 8.95
N VAL A 64 13.53 47.26 8.90
CA VAL A 64 14.16 45.99 9.26
C VAL A 64 15.23 45.61 8.24
N THR A 65 14.91 45.71 6.95
CA THR A 65 15.86 45.39 5.88
C THR A 65 17.03 46.36 5.85
N HIS A 66 16.82 47.64 6.18
CA HIS A 66 17.88 48.64 6.27
C HIS A 66 18.88 48.35 7.39
N VAL A 67 18.45 48.01 8.61
CA VAL A 67 19.40 47.63 9.68
C VAL A 67 20.10 46.30 9.37
N GLY A 68 19.39 45.36 8.75
CA GLY A 68 19.96 44.12 8.23
C GLY A 68 21.08 44.33 7.23
N GLU A 69 20.84 45.19 6.24
CA GLU A 69 21.82 45.55 5.22
C GLU A 69 23.08 46.16 5.85
N ASN A 70 22.92 47.04 6.85
CA ASN A 70 24.05 47.65 7.54
C ASN A 70 24.92 46.62 8.28
N LEU A 71 24.31 45.62 8.90
CA LEU A 71 25.03 44.51 9.53
C LEU A 71 25.77 43.66 8.49
N LEU A 72 25.09 43.29 7.41
CA LEU A 72 25.67 42.53 6.31
C LEU A 72 26.80 43.29 5.59
N ALA A 73 26.70 44.62 5.47
CA ALA A 73 27.76 45.45 4.92
C ALA A 73 29.04 45.36 5.76
N ARG A 74 28.95 45.40 7.10
CA ARG A 74 30.12 45.27 7.98
C ARG A 74 30.75 43.89 7.90
N LEU A 75 29.94 42.83 7.81
CA LEU A 75 30.41 41.45 7.61
C LEU A 75 31.13 41.31 6.27
N ARG A 76 30.52 41.78 5.17
CA ARG A 76 31.08 41.73 3.81
C ARG A 76 32.38 42.53 3.68
N ASP A 77 32.44 43.70 4.30
CA ASP A 77 33.62 44.56 4.29
C ASP A 77 34.75 44.03 5.19
N GLY A 78 34.51 42.94 5.95
CA GLY A 78 35.47 42.36 6.89
C GLY A 78 35.71 43.21 8.15
N LYS A 79 34.81 44.17 8.43
CA LYS A 79 34.85 45.02 9.65
C LYS A 79 34.26 44.30 10.86
N MET A 80 33.53 43.22 10.65
CA MET A 80 32.95 42.34 11.67
C MET A 80 33.06 40.89 11.17
N SER A 81 33.27 39.94 12.08
CA SER A 81 33.25 38.50 11.77
C SER A 81 31.87 37.92 12.05
N MET A 82 31.47 36.90 11.29
CA MET A 82 30.25 36.17 11.58
C MET A 82 30.41 35.37 12.89
N THR A 83 29.43 35.48 13.79
CA THR A 83 29.37 34.78 15.08
C THR A 83 28.00 34.13 15.25
N PRO A 84 27.81 33.12 16.13
CA PRO A 84 26.50 32.54 16.39
C PRO A 84 25.43 33.59 16.74
N GLN A 85 25.81 34.60 17.53
CA GLN A 85 24.93 35.71 17.90
C GLN A 85 24.53 36.57 16.68
N THR A 86 25.45 36.77 15.72
CA THR A 86 25.16 37.48 14.47
C THR A 86 24.25 36.65 13.56
N THR A 87 24.47 35.34 13.47
CA THR A 87 23.61 34.41 12.71
C THR A 87 22.18 34.40 13.27
N ASP A 88 22.02 34.24 14.58
CA ASP A 88 20.71 34.22 15.25
C ASP A 88 19.91 35.49 15.00
N VAL A 89 20.58 36.65 15.00
CA VAL A 89 19.94 37.93 14.76
C VAL A 89 19.59 38.13 13.27
N LEU A 90 20.41 37.64 12.35
CA LEU A 90 20.08 37.65 10.92
C LEU A 90 18.92 36.71 10.60
N LEU A 91 18.82 35.54 11.24
CA LEU A 91 17.66 34.64 11.08
C LEU A 91 16.38 35.27 11.65
N ALA A 92 16.45 35.89 12.84
CA ALA A 92 15.30 36.59 13.42
C ALA A 92 14.80 37.76 12.54
N MET A 93 15.72 38.44 11.84
CA MET A 93 15.38 39.45 10.84
C MET A 93 14.61 38.85 9.67
N VAL A 94 15.04 37.72 9.14
CA VAL A 94 14.38 37.02 8.01
C VAL A 94 12.98 36.57 8.39
N ASP A 95 12.82 36.01 9.59
CA ASP A 95 11.52 35.63 10.14
C ASP A 95 10.58 36.85 10.23
N THR A 96 11.09 37.98 10.72
CA THR A 96 10.31 39.24 10.83
C THR A 96 9.91 39.78 9.45
N VAL A 97 10.81 39.72 8.47
CA VAL A 97 10.51 40.13 7.09
C VAL A 97 9.44 39.22 6.49
N ARG A 98 9.50 37.91 6.76
CA ARG A 98 8.48 36.94 6.31
C ARG A 98 7.11 37.22 6.92
N GLU A 99 7.06 37.56 8.21
CA GLU A 99 5.82 37.96 8.88
C GLU A 99 5.22 39.24 8.28
N LEU A 100 6.05 40.23 7.96
CA LEU A 100 5.61 41.47 7.30
C LEU A 100 5.05 41.21 5.90
N LEU A 101 5.72 40.40 5.07
CA LEU A 101 5.22 40.05 3.74
C LEU A 101 3.89 39.30 3.81
N ALA A 102 3.73 38.37 4.75
CA ALA A 102 2.47 37.66 4.96
C ALA A 102 1.34 38.61 5.40
N ALA A 103 1.64 39.63 6.22
CA ALA A 103 0.67 40.66 6.59
C ALA A 103 0.26 41.51 5.37
N ILE A 104 1.21 41.92 4.53
CA ILE A 104 0.96 42.67 3.29
C ILE A 104 0.10 41.86 2.33
N GLU A 105 0.38 40.56 2.16
CA GLU A 105 -0.43 39.67 1.30
C GLU A 105 -1.87 39.53 1.80
N ALA A 106 -2.06 39.40 3.12
CA ALA A 106 -3.37 39.17 3.71
C ALA A 106 -4.22 40.45 3.85
N GLN A 107 -3.59 41.59 4.11
CA GLN A 107 -4.27 42.84 4.54
C GLN A 107 -3.99 44.04 3.63
N GLY A 108 -3.10 43.91 2.64
CA GLY A 108 -2.61 45.01 1.81
C GLY A 108 -1.74 46.03 2.56
N THR A 109 -1.42 45.79 3.84
CA THR A 109 -0.63 46.66 4.71
C THR A 109 0.25 45.82 5.63
N GLU A 110 1.26 46.43 6.26
CA GLU A 110 2.24 45.74 7.13
C GLU A 110 1.65 45.19 8.45
N GLY A 111 0.35 45.40 8.70
CA GLY A 111 -0.33 44.92 9.90
C GLY A 111 0.23 45.51 11.20
N SER A 112 0.22 44.70 12.26
CA SER A 112 0.70 45.07 13.61
C SER A 112 1.95 44.30 14.04
N VAL A 113 2.76 43.87 13.07
CA VAL A 113 4.01 43.13 13.32
C VAL A 113 4.99 44.03 14.07
N ASP A 114 5.47 43.56 15.22
CA ASP A 114 6.43 44.32 16.04
C ASP A 114 7.88 44.10 15.55
N VAL A 115 8.43 45.13 14.93
CA VAL A 115 9.82 45.13 14.43
C VAL A 115 10.83 45.62 15.46
N THR A 116 10.37 46.19 16.58
CA THR A 116 11.20 46.94 17.53
C THR A 116 12.29 46.06 18.16
N ALA A 117 11.91 44.84 18.58
CA ALA A 117 12.83 43.92 19.24
C ALA A 117 14.00 43.49 18.33
N VAL A 118 13.71 43.20 17.06
CA VAL A 118 14.73 42.75 16.09
C VAL A 118 15.62 43.91 15.66
N VAL A 119 15.05 45.09 15.39
CA VAL A 119 15.82 46.30 15.08
C VAL A 119 16.78 46.67 16.22
N GLN A 120 16.32 46.56 17.48
CA GLN A 120 17.18 46.79 18.65
C GLN A 120 18.31 45.76 18.76
N ARG A 121 18.03 44.46 18.59
CA ARG A 121 19.06 43.41 18.63
C ARG A 121 20.13 43.62 17.54
N ILE A 122 19.73 43.95 16.31
CA ILE A 122 20.67 44.25 15.21
C ILE A 122 21.51 45.48 15.53
N SER A 123 20.88 46.54 16.05
CA SER A 123 21.56 47.79 16.39
C SER A 123 22.55 47.61 17.54
N SER A 124 22.22 46.84 18.58
CA SER A 124 23.14 46.53 19.68
C SER A 124 24.40 45.78 19.21
N ILE A 125 24.25 44.84 18.26
CA ILE A 125 25.38 44.17 17.62
C ILE A 125 26.22 45.16 16.80
N LEU A 126 25.57 46.03 16.02
CA LEU A 126 26.23 47.07 15.23
C LEU A 126 27.00 48.09 16.10
N ASP A 127 26.49 48.42 17.27
CA ASP A 127 27.10 49.40 18.18
C ASP A 127 28.12 48.78 19.15
N GLY A 128 28.29 47.45 19.13
CA GLY A 128 29.24 46.74 19.98
C GLY A 128 28.87 46.80 21.47
N THR A 129 27.59 47.01 21.79
CA THR A 129 27.08 47.03 23.17
C THR A 129 26.45 45.68 23.48
N THR A 130 27.25 44.75 23.99
CA THR A 130 26.75 43.50 24.56
C THR A 130 26.17 43.77 25.95
N THR A 131 24.86 43.55 26.12
CA THR A 131 24.29 43.25 27.44
C THR A 131 24.66 41.80 27.81
N PRO A 132 25.14 41.54 29.04
CA PRO A 132 25.63 40.22 29.42
C PRO A 132 24.51 39.34 29.97
N ASP A 133 24.49 38.07 29.57
CA ASP A 133 24.04 36.94 30.39
C ASP A 133 24.83 35.68 29.99
N PRO A 134 24.93 34.63 30.83
CA PRO A 134 26.21 34.20 31.38
C PRO A 134 26.72 32.91 30.75
N GLU A 135 28.04 32.84 30.57
CA GLU A 135 28.83 31.62 30.34
C GLU A 135 28.71 30.63 31.51
N PRO A 136 28.86 29.30 31.28
CA PRO A 136 30.20 28.69 31.12
C PRO A 136 30.18 27.55 30.05
N SER A 137 31.26 26.97 29.53
CA SER A 137 32.68 26.89 29.86
C SER A 137 33.39 26.44 28.56
N ALA A 138 34.51 27.04 28.21
CA ALA A 138 35.41 26.55 27.17
C ALA A 138 36.45 25.57 27.76
N GLU A 139 36.84 24.55 26.99
CA GLU A 139 38.17 23.93 27.07
C GLU A 139 38.69 23.66 25.63
N PRO A 140 40.00 23.83 25.34
CA PRO A 140 40.51 24.14 23.99
C PRO A 140 41.45 23.07 23.40
N GLU A 141 41.57 23.00 22.06
CA GLU A 141 42.79 22.55 21.34
C GLU A 141 42.73 22.89 19.81
N PRO A 142 43.84 22.84 19.03
CA PRO A 142 44.76 23.95 18.74
C PRO A 142 44.91 24.24 17.20
N PRO A 143 45.85 25.10 16.71
CA PRO A 143 45.66 25.97 15.55
C PRO A 143 46.00 25.37 14.17
N ALA A 144 45.33 25.95 13.16
CA ALA A 144 45.48 25.71 11.74
C ALA A 144 46.86 26.08 11.17
N VAL A 145 47.34 25.26 10.23
CA VAL A 145 48.56 25.46 9.43
C VAL A 145 48.26 26.43 8.27
N ALA A 146 49.16 27.39 8.11
CA ALA A 146 49.15 28.40 7.06
C ALA A 146 49.33 27.82 5.65
N ALA A 147 48.57 28.36 4.68
CA ALA A 147 48.80 28.14 3.26
C ALA A 147 49.51 29.36 2.64
N GLU A 148 50.60 29.11 1.92
CA GLU A 148 51.28 30.07 1.05
C GLU A 148 50.72 30.06 -0.39
N PRO A 149 50.97 31.13 -1.19
CA PRO A 149 50.17 31.48 -2.35
C PRO A 149 50.77 31.08 -3.70
N GLY A 150 49.88 30.90 -4.67
CA GLY A 150 50.11 31.30 -6.06
C GLY A 150 50.37 30.17 -7.05
N GLU A 151 49.37 29.87 -7.88
CA GLU A 151 49.60 29.56 -9.30
C GLU A 151 48.38 29.97 -10.13
N GLU A 152 48.64 30.82 -11.13
CA GLU A 152 47.69 31.31 -12.12
C GLU A 152 47.14 30.13 -12.95
N ILE A 153 45.87 29.80 -12.75
CA ILE A 153 45.14 28.93 -13.67
C ILE A 153 44.43 29.82 -14.68
N VAL A 154 44.94 29.76 -15.91
CA VAL A 154 44.35 30.25 -17.15
C VAL A 154 42.84 29.99 -17.15
N ALA A 155 42.06 31.06 -17.26
CA ALA A 155 40.61 31.04 -17.36
C ALA A 155 40.15 30.18 -18.56
N ARG A 156 39.96 28.89 -18.32
CA ARG A 156 38.98 28.11 -19.06
C ARG A 156 37.64 28.72 -18.68
N ARG A 157 36.99 29.38 -19.64
CA ARG A 157 35.57 29.72 -19.56
C ARG A 157 34.83 28.46 -19.15
N ASN A 158 34.47 28.38 -17.87
CA ASN A 158 33.53 27.39 -17.39
C ASN A 158 32.25 27.61 -18.19
N VAL A 159 31.84 26.56 -18.89
CA VAL A 159 30.46 26.39 -19.37
C VAL A 159 29.62 26.09 -18.13
N ALA A 160 29.55 27.07 -17.22
CA ALA A 160 28.71 27.04 -16.03
C ALA A 160 27.52 27.98 -16.30
N ASP A 161 26.36 27.33 -16.29
CA ASP A 161 25.02 27.88 -16.18
C ASP A 161 24.50 28.76 -17.32
N SER A 162 24.15 28.11 -18.43
CA SER A 162 22.98 28.53 -19.20
C SER A 162 21.70 28.06 -18.49
N SER A 163 21.47 28.52 -17.26
CA SER A 163 20.18 28.30 -16.60
C SER A 163 19.15 29.24 -17.25
N ILE A 164 18.19 28.67 -17.97
CA ILE A 164 17.08 29.44 -18.53
C ILE A 164 15.97 29.44 -17.47
N ARG A 165 15.55 30.62 -17.02
CA ARG A 165 14.34 30.74 -16.21
C ARG A 165 13.15 30.49 -17.13
N VAL A 166 12.40 29.43 -16.84
CA VAL A 166 11.23 29.02 -17.61
C VAL A 166 10.02 29.18 -16.71
N ASP A 167 8.98 29.81 -17.24
CA ASP A 167 7.69 29.93 -16.57
C ASP A 167 7.11 28.54 -16.27
N VAL A 168 6.55 28.36 -15.07
CA VAL A 168 5.97 27.08 -14.64
C VAL A 168 4.76 26.70 -15.50
N GLU A 169 3.96 27.67 -15.93
CA GLU A 169 2.80 27.45 -16.81
C GLU A 169 3.23 26.96 -18.19
N LEU A 170 4.42 27.36 -18.67
CA LEU A 170 4.97 26.86 -19.92
C LEU A 170 5.35 25.39 -19.81
N LEU A 171 5.99 24.98 -18.70
CA LEU A 171 6.31 23.58 -18.44
C LEU A 171 5.05 22.73 -18.30
N ASP A 172 4.01 23.22 -17.62
CA ASP A 172 2.73 22.53 -17.51
C ASP A 172 2.02 22.43 -18.87
N THR A 173 2.11 23.46 -19.70
CA THR A 173 1.61 23.45 -21.08
C THR A 173 2.36 22.42 -21.93
N LEU A 174 3.68 22.37 -21.85
CA LEU A 174 4.49 21.36 -22.53
C LEU A 174 4.11 19.95 -22.08
N MET A 175 3.91 19.74 -20.78
CA MET A 175 3.45 18.45 -20.24
C MET A 175 2.07 18.05 -20.76
N ARG A 176 1.13 19.00 -20.83
CA ARG A 176 -0.19 18.76 -21.42
C ARG A 176 -0.06 18.39 -22.90
N LEU A 177 0.74 19.13 -23.67
CA LEU A 177 0.98 18.87 -25.09
C LEU A 177 1.69 17.53 -25.34
N VAL A 178 2.66 17.17 -24.50
CA VAL A 178 3.32 15.85 -24.52
C VAL A 178 2.30 14.76 -24.21
N GLY A 179 1.43 14.96 -23.21
CA GLY A 179 0.33 14.03 -22.94
C GLY A 179 -0.58 13.86 -24.15
N GLU A 180 -1.00 14.96 -24.78
CA GLU A 180 -1.79 14.94 -26.03
C GLU A 180 -1.03 14.28 -27.20
N LEU A 181 0.28 14.47 -27.30
CA LEU A 181 1.14 13.85 -28.29
C LEU A 181 1.23 12.34 -28.07
N VAL A 182 1.39 11.87 -26.83
CA VAL A 182 1.39 10.44 -26.48
C VAL A 182 0.06 9.81 -26.85
N LEU A 183 -1.06 10.49 -26.58
CA LEU A 183 -2.40 10.03 -26.98
C LEU A 183 -2.54 9.95 -28.52
N THR A 184 -2.14 11.01 -29.22
CA THR A 184 -2.18 11.08 -30.69
C THR A 184 -1.28 10.02 -31.32
N ARG A 185 -0.09 9.80 -30.76
CA ARG A 185 0.84 8.74 -31.15
C ARG A 185 0.18 7.38 -30.99
N ASN A 186 -0.44 7.10 -29.85
CA ASN A 186 -1.10 5.82 -29.59
C ASN A 186 -2.25 5.57 -30.59
N GLN A 187 -3.00 6.62 -30.95
CA GLN A 187 -4.01 6.57 -32.00
C GLN A 187 -3.41 6.21 -33.37
N ILE A 188 -2.30 6.84 -33.76
CA ILE A 188 -1.62 6.58 -35.04
C ILE A 188 -1.05 5.16 -35.07
N VAL A 189 -0.42 4.70 -33.99
CA VAL A 189 0.13 3.32 -33.91
C VAL A 189 -0.99 2.28 -34.02
N ARG A 190 -2.14 2.51 -33.39
CA ARG A 190 -3.31 1.62 -33.50
C ARG A 190 -3.84 1.57 -34.94
N GLN A 191 -4.11 2.73 -35.55
CA GLN A 191 -4.58 2.80 -36.94
C GLN A 191 -3.58 2.21 -37.93
N ALA A 192 -2.28 2.39 -37.68
CA ALA A 192 -1.23 1.79 -38.48
C ALA A 192 -1.18 0.26 -38.35
N GLY A 193 -1.50 -0.28 -37.16
CA GLY A 193 -1.58 -1.72 -36.93
C GLY A 193 -2.82 -2.38 -37.56
N GLU A 194 -3.92 -1.64 -37.71
CA GLU A 194 -5.14 -2.08 -38.37
C GLU A 194 -5.03 -2.08 -39.92
N GLN A 195 -4.08 -1.34 -40.48
CA GLN A 195 -3.82 -1.29 -41.93
C GLN A 195 -2.57 -2.09 -42.32
N GLU A 196 -2.61 -2.84 -43.43
CA GLU A 196 -1.49 -3.66 -43.94
C GLU A 196 -0.30 -2.84 -44.52
N GLY A 197 -0.17 -1.55 -44.17
CA GLY A 197 0.83 -0.64 -44.72
C GLY A 197 2.15 -0.63 -43.93
N LEU A 198 3.16 -1.38 -44.40
CA LEU A 198 4.49 -1.46 -43.77
C LEU A 198 5.17 -0.10 -43.51
N GLU A 199 5.05 0.87 -44.44
CA GLU A 199 5.65 2.20 -44.28
C GLU A 199 4.93 3.06 -43.23
N LEU A 200 3.61 2.88 -43.06
CA LEU A 200 2.83 3.55 -42.03
C LEU A 200 3.19 3.00 -40.65
N VAL A 201 3.31 1.68 -40.51
CA VAL A 201 3.79 1.03 -39.28
C VAL A 201 5.18 1.52 -38.90
N ARG A 202 6.13 1.57 -39.85
CA ARG A 202 7.48 2.09 -39.59
C ARG A 202 7.47 3.55 -39.16
N SER A 203 6.66 4.39 -39.81
CA SER A 203 6.52 5.80 -39.46
C SER A 203 5.90 6.00 -38.08
N ALA A 204 4.90 5.19 -37.72
CA ALA A 204 4.27 5.19 -36.41
C ALA A 204 5.24 4.73 -35.30
N GLN A 205 6.08 3.72 -35.57
CA GLN A 205 7.15 3.29 -34.65
C GLN A 205 8.21 4.38 -34.44
N ARG A 206 8.56 5.14 -35.49
CA ARG A 206 9.48 6.27 -35.36
C ARG A 206 8.88 7.43 -34.58
N LEU A 207 7.60 7.74 -34.80
CA LEU A 207 6.86 8.75 -34.03
C LEU A 207 6.80 8.35 -32.55
N ASN A 208 6.58 7.06 -32.27
CA ASN A 208 6.66 6.51 -30.92
C ASN A 208 8.00 6.85 -30.24
N LEU A 209 9.12 6.49 -30.87
CA LEU A 209 10.44 6.75 -30.29
C LEU A 209 10.67 8.24 -30.00
N ILE A 210 10.37 9.11 -30.97
CA ILE A 210 10.56 10.57 -30.82
C ILE A 210 9.64 11.14 -29.72
N ALA A 211 8.40 10.68 -29.64
CA ALA A 211 7.47 11.12 -28.61
C ALA A 211 7.91 10.69 -27.20
N THR A 212 8.45 9.47 -27.05
CA THR A 212 9.03 9.00 -25.79
C THR A 212 10.26 9.81 -25.40
N GLU A 213 11.18 10.07 -26.34
CA GLU A 213 12.36 10.92 -26.09
C GLU A 213 11.96 12.35 -25.69
N LEU A 214 10.95 12.92 -26.34
CA LEU A 214 10.43 14.25 -26.00
C LEU A 214 9.78 14.25 -24.60
N GLN A 215 9.01 13.21 -24.28
CA GLN A 215 8.39 13.07 -22.97
C GLN A 215 9.44 12.98 -21.87
N GLU A 216 10.44 12.12 -22.02
CA GLU A 216 11.56 12.01 -21.07
C GLU A 216 12.30 13.35 -20.92
N GLY A 217 12.56 14.04 -22.03
CA GLY A 217 13.19 15.36 -22.04
C GLY A 217 12.42 16.39 -21.23
N VAL A 218 11.11 16.54 -21.47
CA VAL A 218 10.27 17.50 -20.73
C VAL A 218 10.12 17.10 -19.26
N MET A 219 9.98 15.80 -18.95
CA MET A 219 9.95 15.33 -17.57
C MET A 219 11.22 15.72 -16.82
N ARG A 220 12.41 15.50 -17.40
CA ARG A 220 13.69 15.89 -16.80
C ARG A 220 13.78 17.39 -16.52
N THR A 221 13.20 18.24 -17.38
CA THR A 221 13.17 19.70 -17.12
C THR A 221 12.27 20.10 -15.96
N ARG A 222 11.33 19.25 -15.55
CA ARG A 222 10.39 19.48 -14.43
C ARG A 222 10.86 18.85 -13.11
N MET A 223 11.82 17.93 -13.17
CA MET A 223 12.35 17.27 -11.98
C MET A 223 13.00 18.28 -11.05
N GLN A 224 12.77 18.11 -9.76
CA GLN A 224 13.41 18.87 -8.71
C GLN A 224 14.09 17.91 -7.72
N PRO A 225 15.25 18.29 -7.16
CA PRO A 225 15.86 17.53 -6.07
C PRO A 225 14.92 17.49 -4.86
N ILE A 226 14.80 16.33 -4.24
CA ILE A 226 14.03 16.16 -3.00
C ILE A 226 14.65 16.91 -1.80
N ASP A 227 15.88 17.44 -1.93
CA ASP A 227 16.53 18.31 -0.92
C ASP A 227 15.65 19.49 -0.47
N HIS A 228 14.82 20.04 -1.38
CA HIS A 228 13.87 21.09 -1.03
C HIS A 228 12.93 20.67 0.11
N LEU A 229 12.52 19.41 0.12
CA LEU A 229 11.72 18.82 1.19
C LEU A 229 12.55 18.57 2.46
N TRP A 230 13.79 18.08 2.28
CA TRP A 230 14.67 17.74 3.39
C TRP A 230 15.20 18.94 4.17
N SER A 231 15.32 20.11 3.55
CA SER A 231 15.85 21.33 4.17
C SER A 231 15.17 21.69 5.51
N LYS A 232 13.86 21.44 5.63
CA LYS A 232 13.06 21.78 6.83
C LYS A 232 13.03 20.67 7.88
N LEU A 233 13.33 19.43 7.51
CA LEU A 233 13.21 18.26 8.39
C LEU A 233 14.17 18.25 9.60
N PRO A 234 15.43 18.73 9.53
CA PRO A 234 16.30 18.82 10.70
C PRO A 234 15.70 19.63 11.85
N ARG A 235 15.05 20.76 11.56
CA ARG A 235 14.39 21.59 12.57
C ARG A 235 13.19 20.84 13.18
N VAL A 236 12.35 20.24 12.34
CA VAL A 236 11.19 19.45 12.79
C VAL A 236 11.61 18.29 13.70
N VAL A 237 12.66 17.56 13.34
CA VAL A 237 13.18 16.44 14.14
C VAL A 237 13.75 16.92 15.48
N ARG A 238 14.47 18.05 15.50
CA ARG A 238 14.99 18.66 16.73
C ARG A 238 13.86 19.10 17.67
N ASP A 239 12.85 19.78 17.14
CA ASP A 239 11.70 20.26 17.92
C ASP A 239 10.87 19.10 18.49
N LEU A 240 10.65 18.04 17.69
CA LEU A 240 9.99 16.81 18.13
C LEU A 240 10.82 16.06 19.18
N GLY A 241 12.13 15.95 18.98
CA GLY A 241 13.04 15.35 19.95
C GLY A 241 12.99 16.05 21.31
N ALA A 242 13.04 17.39 21.31
CA ALA A 242 12.90 18.19 22.53
C ALA A 242 11.53 18.00 23.20
N THR A 243 10.45 18.02 22.41
CA THR A 243 9.07 17.85 22.90
C THR A 243 8.84 16.46 23.53
N CYS A 244 9.41 15.41 22.93
CA CYS A 244 9.29 14.04 23.40
C CYS A 244 10.36 13.65 24.43
N GLY A 245 11.33 14.53 24.74
CA GLY A 245 12.44 14.24 25.65
C GLY A 245 13.44 13.21 25.14
N LYS A 246 13.68 13.16 23.82
CA LYS A 246 14.54 12.18 23.14
C LYS A 246 15.72 12.86 22.44
N GLN A 247 16.86 12.19 22.42
CA GLN A 247 18.05 12.62 21.67
C GLN A 247 18.06 11.90 20.32
N VAL A 248 18.03 12.67 19.22
CA VAL A 248 17.88 12.12 17.86
C VAL A 248 18.89 12.76 16.91
N SER A 249 19.64 11.91 16.22
CA SER A 249 20.51 12.27 15.10
C SER A 249 19.80 12.01 13.77
N LEU A 250 19.84 12.97 12.85
CA LEU A 250 19.23 12.84 11.52
C LEU A 250 20.30 12.63 10.44
N ALA A 251 20.29 11.46 9.82
CA ALA A 251 21.10 11.14 8.64
C ALA A 251 20.25 11.27 7.37
N MET A 252 20.75 11.94 6.34
CA MET A 252 20.05 12.12 5.07
C MET A 252 20.94 11.72 3.90
N VAL A 253 20.50 10.75 3.10
CA VAL A 253 21.24 10.14 1.99
C VAL A 253 20.44 10.27 0.70
N GLY A 254 21.10 10.66 -0.40
CA GLY A 254 20.46 10.80 -1.71
C GLY A 254 19.69 12.11 -1.88
N ARG A 255 20.19 13.21 -1.30
CA ARG A 255 19.60 14.58 -1.35
C ARG A 255 19.33 15.07 -2.76
N GLU A 256 20.18 14.65 -3.67
CA GLU A 256 20.18 14.92 -5.10
C GLU A 256 19.12 14.14 -5.89
N THR A 257 18.39 13.20 -5.27
CA THR A 257 17.40 12.38 -5.98
C THR A 257 16.32 13.27 -6.60
N GLU A 258 16.14 13.13 -7.91
CA GLU A 258 15.18 13.93 -8.67
C GLU A 258 13.76 13.32 -8.60
N LEU A 259 12.76 14.16 -8.34
CA LEU A 259 11.34 13.82 -8.33
C LEU A 259 10.52 14.96 -8.96
N ASP A 260 9.38 14.64 -9.56
CA ASP A 260 8.44 15.63 -10.10
C ASP A 260 7.95 16.61 -9.02
N ARG A 261 7.86 17.91 -9.35
CA ARG A 261 7.37 18.95 -8.43
C ARG A 261 6.01 18.64 -7.79
N SER A 262 5.05 18.12 -8.57
CA SER A 262 3.72 17.80 -8.04
C SER A 262 3.72 16.58 -7.13
N LEU A 263 4.61 15.62 -7.40
CA LEU A 263 4.85 14.47 -6.52
C LEU A 263 5.55 14.90 -5.23
N LEU A 264 6.53 15.82 -5.30
CA LEU A 264 7.21 16.38 -4.11
C LEU A 264 6.22 17.03 -3.14
N GLU A 265 5.33 17.89 -3.63
CA GLU A 265 4.30 18.52 -2.79
C GLU A 265 3.34 17.51 -2.18
N SER A 266 2.95 16.48 -2.95
CA SER A 266 2.02 15.43 -2.48
C SER A 266 2.62 14.52 -1.41
N VAL A 267 3.94 14.36 -1.41
CA VAL A 267 4.68 13.44 -0.51
C VAL A 267 5.14 14.13 0.79
N LYS A 268 5.11 15.47 0.84
CA LYS A 268 5.51 16.29 1.98
C LYS A 268 4.81 15.93 3.30
N ASP A 269 3.48 15.89 3.27
CA ASP A 269 2.68 15.58 4.46
C ASP A 269 2.88 14.11 4.92
N PRO A 270 2.79 13.10 4.02
CA PRO A 270 3.17 11.71 4.33
C PRO A 270 4.53 11.55 5.00
N LEU A 271 5.58 12.17 4.45
CA LEU A 271 6.94 12.04 5.00
C LEU A 271 7.08 12.70 6.36
N THR A 272 6.52 13.90 6.54
CA THR A 272 6.51 14.59 7.84
C THR A 272 5.83 13.74 8.91
N HIS A 273 4.75 13.05 8.53
CA HIS A 273 4.04 12.16 9.43
C HIS A 273 4.87 10.92 9.80
N LEU A 274 5.52 10.27 8.83
CA LEU A 274 6.38 9.12 9.09
C LEU A 274 7.57 9.47 10.00
N VAL A 275 8.20 10.62 9.74
CA VAL A 275 9.27 11.18 10.60
C VAL A 275 8.77 11.39 12.02
N ARG A 276 7.57 11.97 12.18
CA ARG A 276 6.97 12.16 13.50
C ARG A 276 6.75 10.84 14.23
N ASN A 277 6.20 9.83 13.56
CA ASN A 277 5.96 8.52 14.19
C ASN A 277 7.27 7.84 14.59
N ALA A 278 8.31 7.96 13.77
CA ALA A 278 9.64 7.45 14.08
C ALA A 278 10.19 8.11 15.36
N VAL A 279 10.06 9.43 15.51
CA VAL A 279 10.55 10.15 16.71
C VAL A 279 9.66 9.91 17.94
N ASP A 280 8.34 9.99 17.81
CA ASP A 280 7.41 9.92 18.94
C ASP A 280 7.19 8.49 19.46
N HIS A 281 7.08 7.52 18.56
CA HIS A 281 6.77 6.13 18.91
C HIS A 281 7.89 5.13 18.60
N GLY A 282 8.70 5.38 17.56
CA GLY A 282 9.78 4.48 17.15
C GLY A 282 10.96 4.49 18.13
N LEU A 283 11.57 5.66 18.31
CA LEU A 283 12.76 5.84 19.15
C LEU A 283 12.41 5.76 20.65
N GLU A 284 13.20 5.05 21.43
CA GLU A 284 13.03 4.97 22.88
C GLU A 284 13.62 6.20 23.60
N SER A 285 13.34 6.37 24.90
CA SER A 285 13.99 7.42 25.69
C SER A 285 15.48 7.13 25.85
N PRO A 286 16.36 8.13 26.09
CA PRO A 286 17.79 7.89 26.26
C PRO A 286 18.09 6.87 27.39
N GLN A 287 17.28 6.87 28.44
CA GLN A 287 17.41 5.92 29.55
C GLN A 287 17.06 4.49 29.13
N ASP A 288 15.95 4.31 28.42
CA ASP A 288 15.52 3.01 27.91
C ASP A 288 16.49 2.46 26.86
N ARG A 289 17.06 3.33 26.01
CA ARG A 289 18.07 2.94 25.02
C ARG A 289 19.33 2.39 25.68
N VAL A 290 19.86 3.09 26.68
CA VAL A 290 21.03 2.63 27.44
C VAL A 290 20.72 1.32 28.17
N ALA A 291 19.51 1.18 28.74
CA ALA A 291 19.08 -0.08 29.37
C ALA A 291 18.98 -1.25 28.37
N ALA A 292 18.61 -0.97 27.12
CA ALA A 292 18.59 -1.93 26.02
C ALA A 292 19.95 -2.17 25.35
N GLY A 293 21.03 -1.52 25.83
CA GLY A 293 22.39 -1.66 25.27
C GLY A 293 22.63 -0.87 23.98
N LYS A 294 21.77 0.11 23.66
CA LYS A 294 21.87 1.00 22.50
C LYS A 294 22.53 2.33 22.88
N PRO A 295 23.08 3.08 21.91
CA PRO A 295 23.51 4.46 22.14
C PRO A 295 22.35 5.34 22.64
N ALA A 296 22.65 6.28 23.54
CA ALA A 296 21.66 7.19 24.12
C ALA A 296 20.99 8.09 23.06
N GLU A 297 21.74 8.44 22.02
CA GLU A 297 21.23 9.13 20.82
C GLU A 297 20.67 8.12 19.82
N GLY A 298 19.40 8.27 19.45
CA GLY A 298 18.77 7.48 18.39
C GLY A 298 19.09 8.02 17.00
N VAL A 299 19.08 7.16 15.99
CA VAL A 299 19.37 7.55 14.61
C VAL A 299 18.12 7.43 13.75
N LEU A 300 17.71 8.54 13.15
CA LEU A 300 16.70 8.59 12.10
C LEU A 300 17.43 8.78 10.76
N THR A 301 17.28 7.83 9.85
CA THR A 301 17.85 7.88 8.51
C THR A 301 16.76 8.10 7.47
N LEU A 302 16.92 9.14 6.67
CA LEU A 302 16.12 9.40 5.47
C LEU A 302 16.96 9.09 4.24
N ARG A 303 16.44 8.24 3.36
CA ARG A 303 17.14 7.85 2.13
C ARG A 303 16.21 8.00 0.95
N ALA A 304 16.70 8.56 -0.16
CA ALA A 304 16.04 8.41 -1.46
C ALA A 304 17.01 7.92 -2.52
N TYR A 305 16.49 7.17 -3.48
CA TYR A 305 17.24 6.68 -4.64
C TYR A 305 16.29 6.25 -5.76
N HIS A 306 16.81 6.14 -6.98
CA HIS A 306 16.07 5.59 -8.12
C HIS A 306 16.25 4.06 -8.19
N GLU A 307 15.15 3.32 -8.33
CA GLU A 307 15.13 1.87 -8.51
C GLU A 307 14.00 1.47 -9.45
N GLY A 308 14.31 0.72 -10.52
CA GLY A 308 13.29 0.15 -11.40
C GLY A 308 12.34 1.14 -12.07
N GLY A 309 12.76 2.38 -12.34
CA GLY A 309 11.88 3.43 -12.88
C GLY A 309 10.96 4.09 -11.84
N GLN A 310 11.21 3.83 -10.55
CA GLN A 310 10.55 4.45 -9.43
C GLN A 310 11.56 5.23 -8.57
N VAL A 311 11.07 6.23 -7.86
CA VAL A 311 11.77 6.86 -6.74
C VAL A 311 11.40 6.10 -5.48
N VAL A 312 12.40 5.54 -4.80
CA VAL A 312 12.23 4.90 -3.50
C VAL A 312 12.65 5.90 -2.44
N VAL A 313 11.76 6.15 -1.47
CA VAL A 313 12.04 6.98 -0.30
C VAL A 313 11.88 6.12 0.96
N GLU A 314 12.91 6.03 1.77
CA GLU A 314 12.94 5.25 3.01
C GLU A 314 13.05 6.17 4.22
N VAL A 315 12.23 5.88 5.24
CA VAL A 315 12.32 6.46 6.58
C VAL A 315 12.67 5.33 7.54
N CYS A 316 13.90 5.34 8.07
CA CYS A 316 14.43 4.28 8.92
C CYS A 316 14.77 4.82 10.30
N ASP A 317 14.28 4.18 11.36
CA ASP A 317 14.72 4.42 12.73
C ASP A 317 15.43 3.19 13.30
N ASP A 318 16.30 3.40 14.29
CA ASP A 318 16.96 2.33 15.06
C ASP A 318 16.28 2.08 16.43
N GLY A 319 14.98 2.36 16.48
CA GLY A 319 14.17 2.35 17.70
C GLY A 319 13.77 0.97 18.19
N ALA A 320 12.69 0.91 18.98
CA ALA A 320 12.22 -0.33 19.60
C ALA A 320 11.73 -1.38 18.58
N GLY A 321 11.44 -0.94 17.35
CA GLY A 321 10.72 -1.75 16.38
C GLY A 321 9.25 -1.93 16.76
N ILE A 322 8.52 -2.60 15.88
CA ILE A 322 7.10 -2.84 15.99
C ILE A 322 6.91 -4.32 16.32
N ASP A 323 6.15 -4.58 17.37
CA ASP A 323 5.80 -5.92 17.83
C ASP A 323 4.60 -6.49 17.02
N PRO A 324 4.80 -7.52 16.17
CA PRO A 324 3.73 -8.11 15.37
C PRO A 324 2.63 -8.73 16.23
N ASP A 325 2.97 -9.29 17.39
CA ASP A 325 1.99 -9.94 18.28
C ASP A 325 1.05 -8.90 18.90
N ARG A 326 1.58 -7.73 19.25
CA ARG A 326 0.76 -6.59 19.71
C ARG A 326 -0.17 -6.06 18.62
N ILE A 327 0.31 -6.02 17.37
CA ILE A 327 -0.54 -5.64 16.22
C ILE A 327 -1.66 -6.66 16.02
N ALA A 328 -1.32 -7.95 16.02
CA ALA A 328 -2.27 -9.05 15.86
C ALA A 328 -3.36 -9.01 16.96
N ALA A 329 -2.95 -8.89 18.23
CA ALA A 329 -3.87 -8.79 19.35
C ALA A 329 -4.81 -7.57 19.21
N LYS A 330 -4.28 -6.42 18.80
CA LYS A 330 -5.07 -5.20 18.61
C LYS A 330 -5.99 -5.26 17.40
N ALA A 331 -5.61 -5.99 16.34
CA ALA A 331 -6.46 -6.26 15.19
C ALA A 331 -7.68 -7.13 15.57
N ILE A 332 -7.49 -8.10 16.48
CA ILE A 332 -8.58 -8.93 17.02
C ILE A 332 -9.51 -8.09 17.91
N ASP A 333 -8.95 -7.33 18.85
CA ASP A 333 -9.72 -6.49 19.78
C ASP A 333 -10.61 -5.47 19.05
N LYS A 334 -10.09 -4.90 17.95
CA LYS A 334 -10.85 -3.97 17.09
C LYS A 334 -11.78 -4.65 16.09
N GLY A 335 -11.86 -5.98 16.08
CA GLY A 335 -12.68 -6.75 15.13
C GLY A 335 -12.25 -6.62 13.66
N LEU A 336 -11.02 -6.17 13.40
CA LEU A 336 -10.50 -5.96 12.04
C LEU A 336 -10.03 -7.28 11.40
N ARG A 337 -9.62 -8.26 12.21
CA ARG A 337 -9.22 -9.62 11.78
C ARG A 337 -9.61 -10.66 12.83
N THR A 338 -9.86 -11.90 12.41
CA THR A 338 -10.05 -13.04 13.34
C THR A 338 -8.74 -13.75 13.64
N ALA A 339 -8.68 -14.48 14.76
CA ALA A 339 -7.49 -15.27 15.12
C ALA A 339 -7.12 -16.31 14.04
N ALA A 340 -8.13 -16.93 13.41
CA ALA A 340 -7.93 -17.87 12.31
C ALA A 340 -7.33 -17.20 11.05
N GLN A 341 -7.72 -15.95 10.76
CA GLN A 341 -7.15 -15.19 9.64
C GLN A 341 -5.71 -14.77 9.90
N LEU A 342 -5.38 -14.36 11.14
CA LEU A 342 -4.02 -13.97 11.51
C LEU A 342 -3.05 -15.16 11.51
N ALA A 343 -3.52 -16.35 11.88
CA ALA A 343 -2.71 -17.57 11.85
C ALA A 343 -2.25 -17.99 10.43
N GLN A 344 -2.87 -17.43 9.39
CA GLN A 344 -2.52 -17.69 7.98
C GLN A 344 -1.59 -16.62 7.38
N LEU A 345 -1.34 -15.51 8.09
CA LEU A 345 -0.51 -14.41 7.59
C LEU A 345 0.96 -14.63 7.92
N ALA A 346 1.84 -14.22 6.99
CA ALA A 346 3.25 -14.10 7.31
C ALA A 346 3.47 -12.94 8.30
N PRO A 347 4.52 -12.97 9.13
CA PRO A 347 4.82 -11.88 10.08
C PRO A 347 4.94 -10.50 9.41
N THR A 348 5.45 -10.44 8.18
CA THR A 348 5.53 -9.21 7.38
C THR A 348 4.15 -8.65 7.02
N ASP A 349 3.18 -9.52 6.74
CA ASP A 349 1.82 -9.12 6.38
C ASP A 349 1.04 -8.63 7.60
N VAL A 350 1.36 -9.16 8.79
CA VAL A 350 0.81 -8.67 10.06
C VAL A 350 1.20 -7.20 10.27
N LEU A 351 2.46 -6.82 9.99
CA LEU A 351 2.90 -5.43 10.12
C LEU A 351 2.11 -4.48 9.19
N GLN A 352 1.69 -4.94 8.00
CA GLN A 352 0.92 -4.11 7.07
C GLN A 352 -0.48 -3.75 7.59
N LEU A 353 -0.98 -4.43 8.63
CA LEU A 353 -2.28 -4.14 9.24
C LEU A 353 -2.32 -2.74 9.87
N ILE A 354 -1.17 -2.11 10.15
CA ILE A 354 -1.10 -0.71 10.64
C ILE A 354 -1.78 0.28 9.69
N PHE A 355 -1.88 -0.05 8.41
CA PHE A 355 -2.49 0.79 7.39
C PHE A 355 -4.00 0.61 7.25
N LEU A 356 -4.62 -0.29 8.02
CA LEU A 356 -6.07 -0.48 7.98
C LEU A 356 -6.81 0.76 8.54
N PRO A 357 -7.92 1.18 7.91
CA PRO A 357 -8.73 2.28 8.44
C PRO A 357 -9.14 2.02 9.90
N GLY A 358 -8.95 3.02 10.76
CA GLY A 358 -9.25 2.90 12.19
C GLY A 358 -8.23 2.10 13.01
N PHE A 359 -7.16 1.59 12.40
CA PHE A 359 -6.03 0.99 13.10
C PHE A 359 -5.12 2.08 13.70
N SER A 360 -5.50 2.57 14.88
CA SER A 360 -4.62 3.36 15.73
C SER A 360 -4.17 2.55 16.94
N THR A 361 -2.85 2.52 17.18
CA THR A 361 -2.21 1.87 18.33
C THR A 361 -2.30 2.70 19.61
N ALA A 362 -2.65 3.98 19.54
CA ALA A 362 -2.78 4.85 20.72
C ALA A 362 -4.04 4.52 21.56
N ALA A 363 -3.89 4.52 22.88
CA ALA A 363 -5.00 4.36 23.84
C ALA A 363 -5.66 5.70 24.21
N ALA A 364 -5.01 6.82 23.90
CA ALA A 364 -5.50 8.18 24.09
C ALA A 364 -5.07 9.06 22.90
N VAL A 365 -5.93 10.00 22.51
CA VAL A 365 -5.61 11.04 21.53
C VAL A 365 -4.63 12.01 22.19
N THR A 366 -3.37 12.02 21.76
CA THR A 366 -2.40 13.01 22.23
C THR A 366 -2.75 14.39 21.66
N ASN A 367 -2.70 15.43 22.50
CA ASN A 367 -3.08 16.81 22.15
C ASN A 367 -2.21 17.45 21.04
N VAL A 368 -1.19 16.74 20.54
CA VAL A 368 -0.33 17.17 19.42
C VAL A 368 -0.89 16.70 18.06
N SER A 369 -1.92 15.84 18.07
CA SER A 369 -2.51 15.22 16.86
C SER A 369 -3.87 15.84 16.50
N GLY A 370 -3.89 17.16 16.31
CA GLY A 370 -5.11 17.94 16.05
C GLY A 370 -5.85 17.69 14.74
N ARG A 371 -5.61 16.59 14.00
CA ARG A 371 -6.33 16.25 12.77
C ARG A 371 -6.66 14.77 12.56
N GLY A 372 -6.37 13.88 13.51
CA GLY A 372 -6.75 12.46 13.38
C GLY A 372 -6.13 11.76 12.16
N VAL A 373 -4.87 12.06 11.84
CA VAL A 373 -4.18 11.45 10.70
C VAL A 373 -3.58 10.12 11.14
N GLY A 374 -4.13 9.00 10.67
CA GLY A 374 -3.58 7.67 10.89
C GLY A 374 -2.62 7.25 9.76
N MET A 375 -2.05 6.05 9.90
CA MET A 375 -1.24 5.44 8.82
C MET A 375 -2.07 5.11 7.58
N ASP A 376 -3.37 4.92 7.73
CA ASP A 376 -4.35 4.81 6.65
C ASP A 376 -4.37 6.03 5.72
N VAL A 377 -4.27 7.25 6.27
CA VAL A 377 -4.21 8.49 5.48
C VAL A 377 -2.91 8.57 4.70
N VAL A 378 -1.78 8.21 5.32
CA VAL A 378 -0.48 8.17 4.65
C VAL A 378 -0.52 7.19 3.47
N LYS A 379 -1.04 5.98 3.68
CA LYS A 379 -1.22 4.99 2.60
C LYS A 379 -2.11 5.52 1.49
N THR A 380 -3.27 6.09 1.82
CA THR A 380 -4.22 6.62 0.84
C THR A 380 -3.62 7.74 0.00
N ASN A 381 -2.81 8.62 0.62
CA ASN A 381 -2.13 9.70 -0.10
C ASN A 381 -1.08 9.15 -1.09
N ILE A 382 -0.26 8.19 -0.66
CA ILE A 382 0.75 7.56 -1.52
C ILE A 382 0.11 6.74 -2.66
N GLU A 383 -0.95 5.99 -2.37
CA GLU A 383 -1.70 5.26 -3.40
C GLU A 383 -2.37 6.20 -4.41
N SER A 384 -2.79 7.40 -3.98
CA SER A 384 -3.44 8.37 -4.87
C SER A 384 -2.52 8.97 -5.93
N ILE A 385 -1.20 8.90 -5.73
CA ILE A 385 -0.19 9.30 -6.72
C ILE A 385 0.38 8.10 -7.49
N GLY A 386 -0.26 6.93 -7.38
CA GLY A 386 0.18 5.69 -8.02
C GLY A 386 1.40 5.04 -7.35
N GLY A 387 1.72 5.44 -6.12
CA GLY A 387 2.79 4.87 -5.32
C GLY A 387 2.32 3.72 -4.43
N THR A 388 3.28 3.08 -3.77
CA THR A 388 3.04 2.05 -2.74
C THR A 388 3.83 2.38 -1.48
N ILE A 389 3.35 1.89 -0.33
CA ILE A 389 4.05 2.00 0.96
C ILE A 389 4.13 0.63 1.63
N GLU A 390 5.30 0.31 2.17
CA GLU A 390 5.57 -0.91 2.91
C GLU A 390 6.26 -0.59 4.24
N VAL A 391 6.02 -1.40 5.27
CA VAL A 391 6.77 -1.34 6.53
C VAL A 391 7.46 -2.66 6.81
N GLU A 392 8.74 -2.57 7.11
CA GLU A 392 9.57 -3.64 7.65
C GLU A 392 10.03 -3.24 9.05
N SER A 393 9.95 -4.13 10.02
CA SER A 393 10.35 -3.81 11.39
C SER A 393 10.86 -5.03 12.11
N VAL A 394 11.87 -4.84 12.95
CA VAL A 394 12.44 -5.88 13.81
C VAL A 394 12.55 -5.35 15.23
N ILE A 395 11.96 -6.08 16.17
CA ILE A 395 11.97 -5.72 17.59
C ILE A 395 13.43 -5.54 18.07
N GLY A 396 13.68 -4.42 18.72
CA GLY A 396 14.99 -4.01 19.23
C GLY A 396 15.97 -3.51 18.18
N ARG A 397 15.65 -3.53 16.88
CA ARG A 397 16.51 -3.00 15.81
C ARG A 397 15.93 -1.77 15.10
N GLY A 398 14.61 -1.57 15.17
CA GLY A 398 13.93 -0.40 14.62
C GLY A 398 13.00 -0.73 13.46
N THR A 399 12.58 0.30 12.75
CA THR A 399 11.56 0.23 11.69
C THR A 399 12.02 0.94 10.43
N THR A 400 11.67 0.38 9.28
CA THR A 400 11.86 0.97 7.95
C THR A 400 10.53 1.07 7.24
N CYS A 401 10.12 2.30 6.94
CA CYS A 401 8.99 2.60 6.08
C CYS A 401 9.50 2.94 4.68
N ARG A 402 9.11 2.18 3.67
CA ARG A 402 9.55 2.34 2.27
C ARG A 402 8.38 2.80 1.40
N LEU A 403 8.54 3.95 0.75
CA LEU A 403 7.62 4.50 -0.22
C LEU A 403 8.21 4.27 -1.62
N ARG A 404 7.43 3.69 -2.53
CA ARG A 404 7.81 3.61 -3.95
C ARG A 404 6.88 4.48 -4.78
N ILE A 405 7.45 5.47 -5.45
CA ILE A 405 6.71 6.51 -6.19
C ILE A 405 7.12 6.43 -7.66
N PRO A 406 6.19 6.37 -8.62
CA PRO A 406 6.54 6.36 -10.04
C PRO A 406 7.20 7.68 -10.48
N LEU A 407 8.19 7.61 -11.38
CA LEU A 407 8.90 8.78 -11.92
C LEU A 407 8.10 9.56 -12.99
N THR A 408 7.06 8.96 -13.58
CA THR A 408 6.32 9.52 -14.72
C THR A 408 4.91 9.97 -14.33
N LEU A 409 4.29 10.82 -15.17
CA LEU A 409 2.83 10.83 -15.29
C LEU A 409 2.39 9.36 -15.39
N ALA A 410 1.52 8.91 -14.49
CA ALA A 410 1.19 7.48 -14.37
C ALA A 410 0.59 6.95 -15.68
N ILE A 411 1.46 6.43 -16.57
CA ILE A 411 1.07 5.66 -17.74
C ILE A 411 0.89 4.24 -17.25
N VAL A 412 -0.35 3.76 -17.33
CA VAL A 412 -0.71 2.43 -16.84
C VAL A 412 -1.28 1.64 -18.02
N PRO A 413 -0.83 0.40 -18.25
CA PRO A 413 -1.50 -0.48 -19.21
C PRO A 413 -2.89 -0.85 -18.67
N ALA A 414 -3.93 -0.65 -19.47
CA ALA A 414 -5.30 -0.92 -19.07
C ALA A 414 -6.08 -1.66 -20.16
N LEU A 415 -7.04 -2.47 -19.73
CA LEU A 415 -8.05 -3.04 -20.60
C LEU A 415 -9.24 -2.09 -20.66
N THR A 416 -9.55 -1.57 -21.85
CA THR A 416 -10.74 -0.75 -22.07
C THR A 416 -11.95 -1.66 -22.25
N VAL A 417 -12.99 -1.42 -21.46
CA VAL A 417 -14.23 -2.18 -21.43
C VAL A 417 -15.43 -1.26 -21.61
N GLU A 418 -16.56 -1.81 -22.03
CA GLU A 418 -17.82 -1.09 -22.21
C GLU A 418 -18.86 -1.57 -21.18
N CYS A 419 -19.67 -0.64 -20.69
CA CYS A 419 -20.85 -0.91 -19.87
C CYS A 419 -21.92 0.14 -20.16
N ALA A 420 -23.15 -0.28 -20.50
CA ALA A 420 -24.27 0.57 -20.89
C ALA A 420 -23.92 1.60 -21.99
N GLY A 421 -23.04 1.22 -22.92
CA GLY A 421 -22.55 2.09 -24.01
C GLY A 421 -21.41 3.06 -23.62
N ASP A 422 -21.09 3.18 -22.33
CA ASP A 422 -19.98 3.99 -21.83
C ASP A 422 -18.69 3.17 -21.68
N ARG A 423 -17.54 3.85 -21.76
CA ARG A 423 -16.22 3.21 -21.72
C ARG A 423 -15.52 3.42 -20.39
N TYR A 424 -14.92 2.34 -19.90
CA TYR A 424 -14.18 2.28 -18.65
C TYR A 424 -12.84 1.60 -18.88
N ALA A 425 -11.87 1.88 -18.01
CA ALA A 425 -10.55 1.27 -18.06
C ALA A 425 -10.29 0.45 -16.80
N ILE A 426 -9.82 -0.80 -16.98
CA ILE A 426 -9.39 -1.69 -15.89
C ILE A 426 -7.87 -1.79 -15.93
N PRO A 427 -7.14 -1.40 -14.88
CA PRO A 427 -5.70 -1.60 -14.82
C PRO A 427 -5.31 -3.07 -15.05
N GLN A 428 -4.40 -3.32 -15.99
CA GLN A 428 -4.05 -4.69 -16.38
C GLN A 428 -3.35 -5.46 -15.26
N VAL A 429 -2.65 -4.77 -14.35
CA VAL A 429 -2.03 -5.36 -13.15
C VAL A 429 -3.02 -6.09 -12.27
N SER A 430 -4.29 -5.67 -12.29
CA SER A 430 -5.35 -6.29 -11.49
C SER A 430 -6.12 -7.36 -12.25
N LEU A 431 -5.87 -7.54 -13.55
CA LEU A 431 -6.57 -8.48 -14.42
C LEU A 431 -5.79 -9.80 -14.54
N LEU A 432 -6.40 -10.90 -14.12
CA LEU A 432 -5.80 -12.24 -14.21
C LEU A 432 -6.13 -12.93 -15.53
N GLU A 433 -7.41 -13.01 -15.89
CA GLU A 433 -7.88 -13.62 -17.13
C GLU A 433 -9.25 -13.06 -17.55
N LEU A 434 -9.61 -13.25 -18.81
CA LEU A 434 -10.93 -12.94 -19.36
C LEU A 434 -11.67 -14.24 -19.68
N VAL A 435 -12.90 -14.35 -19.22
CA VAL A 435 -13.78 -15.50 -19.48
C VAL A 435 -14.97 -15.03 -20.29
N ALA A 436 -15.16 -15.62 -21.47
CA ALA A 436 -16.34 -15.43 -22.29
C ALA A 436 -17.23 -16.67 -22.21
N LEU A 437 -18.51 -16.47 -21.90
CA LEU A 437 -19.52 -17.52 -21.84
C LEU A 437 -20.59 -17.23 -22.89
N ASP A 438 -20.88 -18.23 -23.71
CA ASP A 438 -22.04 -18.19 -24.61
C ASP A 438 -23.34 -18.38 -23.81
N ALA A 439 -24.48 -17.96 -24.37
CA ALA A 439 -25.78 -17.97 -23.70
C ALA A 439 -26.13 -19.29 -23.00
N ASP A 440 -25.91 -20.43 -23.67
CA ASP A 440 -26.20 -21.76 -23.12
C ASP A 440 -25.28 -22.11 -21.93
N ARG A 441 -24.01 -21.67 -21.98
CA ARG A 441 -23.02 -21.89 -20.91
C ARG A 441 -23.21 -20.91 -19.76
N ALA A 442 -23.62 -19.68 -20.04
CA ALA A 442 -23.91 -18.68 -19.03
C ALA A 442 -25.09 -19.10 -18.16
N ALA A 443 -26.17 -19.62 -18.77
CA ALA A 443 -27.36 -20.08 -18.06
C ALA A 443 -27.12 -21.28 -17.13
N THR A 444 -26.05 -22.05 -17.37
CA THR A 444 -25.71 -23.26 -16.59
C THR A 444 -24.51 -23.09 -15.67
N ALA A 445 -23.62 -22.14 -15.94
CA ALA A 445 -22.37 -21.96 -15.20
C ALA A 445 -22.35 -20.74 -14.28
N VAL A 446 -23.26 -19.77 -14.49
CA VAL A 446 -23.50 -18.67 -13.54
C VAL A 446 -24.66 -19.08 -12.64
N GLU A 447 -24.35 -19.33 -11.37
CA GLU A 447 -25.31 -19.74 -10.35
C GLU A 447 -25.60 -18.54 -9.45
N ASP A 448 -26.86 -18.28 -9.13
CA ASP A 448 -27.22 -17.31 -8.08
C ASP A 448 -27.34 -18.07 -6.74
N VAL A 449 -26.42 -17.77 -5.82
CA VAL A 449 -26.40 -18.36 -4.47
C VAL A 449 -26.70 -17.26 -3.48
N ASN A 450 -27.87 -17.32 -2.82
CA ASN A 450 -28.33 -16.34 -1.83
C ASN A 450 -28.26 -14.88 -2.32
N GLY A 451 -28.67 -14.60 -3.57
CA GLY A 451 -28.69 -13.24 -4.12
C GLY A 451 -27.34 -12.73 -4.66
N ALA A 452 -26.26 -13.52 -4.53
CA ALA A 452 -24.97 -13.24 -5.15
C ALA A 452 -24.72 -14.18 -6.35
N SER A 453 -24.45 -13.59 -7.52
CA SER A 453 -24.09 -14.37 -8.70
C SER A 453 -22.66 -14.90 -8.56
N VAL A 454 -22.44 -16.19 -8.79
CA VAL A 454 -21.13 -16.85 -8.72
C VAL A 454 -20.85 -17.66 -9.99
N TYR A 455 -19.58 -17.80 -10.35
CA TYR A 455 -19.13 -18.60 -11.48
C TYR A 455 -18.10 -19.64 -11.04
N ARG A 456 -18.24 -20.90 -11.48
CA ARG A 456 -17.27 -21.94 -11.15
C ARG A 456 -16.09 -21.95 -12.12
N LEU A 457 -15.02 -21.24 -11.78
CA LEU A 457 -13.79 -21.20 -12.58
C LEU A 457 -12.84 -22.31 -12.14
N ARG A 458 -12.68 -23.34 -12.98
CA ARG A 458 -11.75 -24.49 -12.75
C ARG A 458 -11.97 -25.17 -11.39
N GLY A 459 -13.23 -25.29 -10.97
CA GLY A 459 -13.62 -25.94 -9.71
C GLY A 459 -13.67 -25.01 -8.49
N ALA A 460 -13.15 -23.78 -8.57
CA ALA A 460 -13.26 -22.79 -7.51
C ALA A 460 -14.45 -21.84 -7.77
N LEU A 461 -15.15 -21.44 -6.71
CA LEU A 461 -16.21 -20.44 -6.79
C LEU A 461 -15.60 -19.05 -6.92
N LEU A 462 -15.99 -18.34 -7.98
CA LEU A 462 -15.59 -16.97 -8.25
C LEU A 462 -16.82 -16.06 -8.05
N PRO A 463 -16.83 -15.17 -7.05
CA PRO A 463 -17.94 -14.24 -6.86
C PRO A 463 -17.99 -13.25 -8.02
N LEU A 464 -19.18 -13.00 -8.58
CA LEU A 464 -19.40 -12.09 -9.69
C LEU A 464 -20.04 -10.79 -9.21
N VAL A 465 -19.59 -9.68 -9.80
CA VAL A 465 -20.20 -8.37 -9.67
C VAL A 465 -20.51 -7.84 -11.06
N ARG A 466 -21.75 -7.42 -11.30
CA ARG A 466 -22.11 -6.73 -12.54
C ARG A 466 -21.69 -5.28 -12.47
N LEU A 467 -20.91 -4.83 -13.46
CA LEU A 467 -20.47 -3.44 -13.54
C LEU A 467 -21.67 -2.48 -13.66
N ALA A 468 -22.71 -2.87 -14.40
CA ALA A 468 -23.96 -2.12 -14.52
C ALA A 468 -24.61 -1.85 -13.15
N ASP A 469 -24.75 -2.88 -12.32
CA ASP A 469 -25.32 -2.79 -10.96
C ASP A 469 -24.49 -1.85 -10.06
N VAL A 470 -23.16 -1.89 -10.18
CA VAL A 470 -22.27 -1.01 -9.41
C VAL A 470 -22.41 0.45 -9.81
N LEU A 471 -22.58 0.69 -11.10
CA LEU A 471 -22.73 2.02 -11.68
C LEU A 471 -24.15 2.56 -11.55
N GLY A 472 -25.13 1.72 -11.24
CA GLY A 472 -26.55 2.09 -11.18
C GLY A 472 -27.13 2.39 -12.57
N VAL A 473 -26.63 1.72 -13.60
CA VAL A 473 -27.07 1.89 -14.99
C VAL A 473 -27.73 0.61 -15.48
N GLU A 474 -28.72 0.73 -16.38
CA GLU A 474 -29.30 -0.42 -17.07
C GLU A 474 -28.45 -0.76 -18.29
N SER A 475 -28.11 -2.05 -18.45
CA SER A 475 -27.44 -2.56 -19.66
C SER A 475 -28.44 -3.38 -20.48
N ASP A 476 -28.65 -2.98 -21.74
CA ASP A 476 -29.59 -3.62 -22.67
C ASP A 476 -29.05 -4.90 -23.33
N ARG A 477 -27.91 -5.44 -22.87
CA ARG A 477 -27.35 -6.67 -23.45
C ARG A 477 -28.24 -7.88 -23.15
N SER A 478 -29.02 -8.26 -24.16
CA SER A 478 -30.00 -9.34 -24.16
C SER A 478 -29.58 -10.54 -25.04
N ASP A 479 -28.33 -10.56 -25.52
CA ASP A 479 -27.77 -11.62 -26.37
C ASP A 479 -27.34 -12.87 -25.60
N GLY A 480 -27.44 -12.86 -24.26
CA GLY A 480 -27.14 -14.00 -23.38
C GLY A 480 -25.64 -14.29 -23.20
N HIS A 481 -24.76 -13.67 -23.98
CA HIS A 481 -23.32 -13.80 -23.82
C HIS A 481 -22.84 -13.03 -22.59
N VAL A 482 -22.10 -13.70 -21.71
CA VAL A 482 -21.55 -13.10 -20.49
C VAL A 482 -20.03 -13.00 -20.60
N LEU A 483 -19.50 -11.79 -20.45
CA LEU A 483 -18.07 -11.51 -20.38
C LEU A 483 -17.68 -11.19 -18.93
N ILE A 484 -16.70 -11.93 -18.42
CA ILE A 484 -16.23 -11.84 -17.05
C ILE A 484 -14.73 -11.49 -17.06
N ALA A 485 -14.38 -10.34 -16.49
CA ALA A 485 -13.00 -10.01 -16.16
C ALA A 485 -12.66 -10.56 -14.77
N VAL A 486 -11.74 -11.53 -14.69
CA VAL A 486 -11.28 -12.10 -13.42
C VAL A 486 -10.23 -11.17 -12.84
N LEU A 487 -10.57 -10.50 -11.75
CA LEU A 487 -9.75 -9.49 -11.10
C LEU A 487 -9.20 -9.98 -9.76
N GLN A 488 -8.05 -9.45 -9.35
CA GLN A 488 -7.44 -9.70 -8.05
C GLN A 488 -7.26 -8.41 -7.25
N ALA A 489 -7.67 -8.46 -5.98
CA ALA A 489 -7.56 -7.38 -5.00
C ALA A 489 -7.30 -7.97 -3.61
N GLU A 490 -6.29 -7.47 -2.88
CA GLU A 490 -5.91 -7.93 -1.53
C GLU A 490 -5.77 -9.47 -1.42
N GLY A 491 -5.21 -10.12 -2.45
CA GLY A 491 -5.05 -11.58 -2.51
C GLY A 491 -6.34 -12.38 -2.78
N LYS A 492 -7.49 -11.71 -2.90
CA LYS A 492 -8.78 -12.32 -3.24
C LYS A 492 -9.10 -12.14 -4.71
N ARG A 493 -9.81 -13.11 -5.30
CA ARG A 493 -10.26 -13.08 -6.70
C ARG A 493 -11.75 -12.87 -6.78
N PHE A 494 -12.19 -12.07 -7.75
CA PHE A 494 -13.60 -11.88 -8.08
C PHE A 494 -13.75 -11.66 -9.60
N GLY A 495 -14.94 -11.93 -10.12
CA GLY A 495 -15.30 -11.65 -11.51
C GLY A 495 -16.06 -10.33 -11.62
N LEU A 496 -15.67 -9.48 -12.55
CA LEU A 496 -16.42 -8.31 -12.95
C LEU A 496 -17.12 -8.62 -14.28
N VAL A 497 -18.45 -8.68 -14.26
CA VAL A 497 -19.26 -8.86 -15.47
C VAL A 497 -19.36 -7.52 -16.19
N ILE A 498 -18.99 -7.53 -17.47
CA ILE A 498 -18.89 -6.36 -18.34
C ILE A 498 -19.65 -6.62 -19.64
N ASP A 499 -20.06 -5.55 -20.33
CA ASP A 499 -20.78 -5.72 -21.58
C ASP A 499 -19.82 -6.13 -22.69
N ARG A 500 -18.72 -5.40 -22.90
CA ARG A 500 -17.80 -5.69 -24.00
C ARG A 500 -16.36 -5.42 -23.59
N VAL A 501 -15.45 -6.23 -24.09
CA VAL A 501 -14.01 -5.96 -24.08
C VAL A 501 -13.65 -5.29 -25.39
N LEU A 502 -12.95 -4.15 -25.33
CA LEU A 502 -12.52 -3.42 -26.52
C LEU A 502 -11.07 -3.77 -26.87
N SER A 503 -10.10 -3.16 -26.19
CA SER A 503 -8.69 -3.31 -26.48
C SER A 503 -7.84 -3.06 -25.23
N THR A 504 -6.60 -3.53 -25.27
CA THR A 504 -5.57 -3.12 -24.31
C THR A 504 -4.82 -1.91 -24.86
N GLU A 505 -4.69 -0.86 -24.07
CA GLU A 505 -3.94 0.34 -24.44
C GLU A 505 -3.23 0.95 -23.23
N GLU A 506 -2.13 1.68 -23.48
CA GLU A 506 -1.46 2.49 -22.47
C GLU A 506 -2.24 3.78 -22.24
N ILE A 507 -2.70 4.00 -21.01
CA ILE A 507 -3.52 5.15 -20.64
C ILE A 507 -2.76 6.09 -19.72
N VAL A 508 -3.00 7.39 -19.86
CA VAL A 508 -2.43 8.41 -18.96
C VAL A 508 -3.44 8.68 -17.84
N VAL A 509 -3.11 8.29 -16.62
CA VAL A 509 -3.97 8.48 -15.46
C VAL A 509 -3.97 9.95 -15.04
N LYS A 510 -5.15 10.57 -15.09
CA LYS A 510 -5.41 11.89 -14.52
C LYS A 510 -6.15 11.75 -13.19
N PRO A 511 -5.68 12.41 -12.12
CA PRO A 511 -6.35 12.35 -10.82
C PRO A 511 -7.74 12.97 -10.90
N LEU A 512 -8.70 12.36 -10.20
CA LEU A 512 -10.06 12.87 -10.11
C LEU A 512 -10.15 14.00 -9.08
N GLY A 513 -10.99 15.00 -9.36
CA GLY A 513 -11.33 16.02 -8.36
C GLY A 513 -11.99 15.42 -7.12
N ALA A 514 -11.85 16.07 -5.97
CA ALA A 514 -12.28 15.56 -4.65
C ALA A 514 -13.74 15.05 -4.62
N ARG A 515 -14.65 15.67 -5.36
CA ARG A 515 -16.07 15.26 -5.43
C ARG A 515 -16.27 13.91 -6.15
N LEU A 516 -15.49 13.64 -7.19
CA LEU A 516 -15.57 12.38 -7.94
C LEU A 516 -14.86 11.25 -7.18
N LYS A 517 -13.77 11.56 -6.48
CA LYS A 517 -13.06 10.59 -5.62
C LYS A 517 -13.96 10.06 -4.49
N ALA A 518 -14.88 10.90 -3.97
CA ALA A 518 -15.85 10.50 -2.94
C ALA A 518 -16.85 9.42 -3.39
N LEU A 519 -17.04 9.20 -4.71
CA LEU A 519 -17.91 8.14 -5.22
C LEU A 519 -17.33 6.73 -4.94
N GLY A 520 -16.00 6.63 -4.79
CA GLY A 520 -15.31 5.41 -4.42
C GLY A 520 -15.37 4.28 -5.46
N THR A 521 -15.80 4.54 -6.70
CA THR A 521 -15.85 3.54 -7.79
C THR A 521 -14.68 3.69 -8.76
N TYR A 522 -14.03 4.87 -8.76
CA TYR A 522 -13.05 5.25 -9.76
C TYR A 522 -11.74 5.69 -9.10
N SER A 523 -10.61 5.24 -9.65
CA SER A 523 -9.27 5.62 -9.20
C SER A 523 -8.73 6.83 -9.97
N GLY A 524 -9.22 7.06 -11.18
CA GLY A 524 -8.73 8.10 -12.09
C GLY A 524 -9.63 8.30 -13.30
N ALA A 525 -9.23 9.21 -14.18
CA ALA A 525 -9.78 9.33 -15.52
C ALA A 525 -8.64 9.30 -16.56
N THR A 526 -8.96 8.89 -17.77
CA THR A 526 -8.04 8.96 -18.91
C THR A 526 -8.78 9.48 -20.14
N ILE A 527 -8.02 9.97 -21.11
CA ILE A 527 -8.51 10.24 -22.46
C ILE A 527 -8.03 9.07 -23.32
N LEU A 528 -8.95 8.38 -23.99
CA LEU A 528 -8.62 7.26 -24.87
C LEU A 528 -8.06 7.78 -26.20
N GLY A 529 -7.42 6.90 -26.98
CA GLY A 529 -6.87 7.25 -28.29
C GLY A 529 -7.91 7.63 -29.35
N ASP A 530 -9.18 7.80 -29.02
CA ASP A 530 -10.20 8.39 -29.90
C ASP A 530 -10.72 9.74 -29.40
N GLY A 531 -10.08 10.29 -28.35
CA GLY A 531 -10.43 11.56 -27.72
C GLY A 531 -11.57 11.47 -26.71
N ARG A 532 -12.21 10.29 -26.54
CA ARG A 532 -13.25 10.11 -25.53
C ARG A 532 -12.64 9.96 -24.14
N VAL A 533 -13.36 10.44 -23.13
CA VAL A 533 -12.97 10.26 -21.72
C VAL A 533 -13.44 8.88 -21.26
N ALA A 534 -12.57 8.17 -20.54
CA ALA A 534 -12.91 6.93 -19.84
C ALA A 534 -12.53 7.04 -18.37
N LEU A 535 -13.38 6.51 -17.50
CA LEU A 535 -13.09 6.43 -16.07
C LEU A 535 -12.33 5.14 -15.76
N ILE A 536 -11.31 5.25 -14.92
CA ILE A 536 -10.49 4.11 -14.50
C ILE A 536 -11.13 3.51 -13.25
N LEU A 537 -11.47 2.23 -13.32
CA LEU A 537 -12.15 1.51 -12.25
C LEU A 537 -11.22 1.25 -11.07
N ASP A 538 -11.68 1.56 -9.86
CA ASP A 538 -10.99 1.19 -8.62
C ASP A 538 -11.32 -0.26 -8.26
N VAL A 539 -10.45 -1.17 -8.71
CA VAL A 539 -10.62 -2.62 -8.47
C VAL A 539 -10.66 -2.96 -6.98
N GLN A 540 -9.95 -2.22 -6.13
CA GLN A 540 -9.96 -2.45 -4.67
C GLN A 540 -11.33 -2.09 -4.09
N ALA A 541 -11.89 -0.96 -4.50
CA ALA A 541 -13.20 -0.55 -4.04
C ALA A 541 -14.33 -1.43 -4.61
N LEU A 542 -14.21 -1.88 -5.86
CA LEU A 542 -15.10 -2.86 -6.46
C LEU A 542 -15.06 -4.19 -5.68
N ALA A 543 -13.87 -4.67 -5.34
CA ALA A 543 -13.70 -5.87 -4.53
C ALA A 543 -14.31 -5.73 -3.14
N ARG A 544 -14.12 -4.57 -2.49
CA ARG A 544 -14.78 -4.29 -1.20
C ARG A 544 -16.29 -4.42 -1.35
N ARG A 545 -16.93 -3.76 -2.33
CA ARG A 545 -18.38 -3.86 -2.58
C ARG A 545 -18.85 -5.28 -2.92
N ALA A 546 -18.09 -6.01 -3.74
CA ALA A 546 -18.32 -7.43 -4.04
C ALA A 546 -18.39 -8.27 -2.76
N LEU A 547 -17.49 -8.00 -1.82
CA LEU A 547 -17.32 -8.71 -0.57
C LEU A 547 -18.19 -8.14 0.57
N THR A 548 -18.68 -6.89 0.48
CA THR A 548 -19.66 -6.35 1.44
C THR A 548 -21.07 -6.80 1.12
N ALA A 549 -21.42 -7.11 -0.14
CA ALA A 549 -22.67 -7.81 -0.44
C ALA A 549 -22.71 -9.17 0.28
N GLU A 550 -21.57 -9.89 0.29
CA GLU A 550 -21.39 -11.06 1.17
C GLU A 550 -21.43 -10.72 2.68
N ALA A 551 -20.88 -9.58 3.12
CA ALA A 551 -20.74 -9.27 4.55
C ALA A 551 -21.98 -8.63 5.20
N LEU A 552 -22.80 -7.88 4.46
CA LEU A 552 -24.07 -7.33 4.94
C LEU A 552 -25.11 -8.45 5.12
N GLU A 553 -25.09 -9.46 4.27
CA GLU A 553 -25.94 -10.65 4.43
C GLU A 553 -25.38 -11.64 5.44
N ARG A 554 -24.05 -11.87 5.48
CA ARG A 554 -23.45 -12.61 6.61
C ARG A 554 -23.64 -11.89 7.94
N GLY A 555 -23.69 -10.57 7.98
CA GLY A 555 -23.87 -9.75 9.19
C GLY A 555 -25.31 -9.71 9.69
N ALA A 556 -26.29 -9.52 8.79
CA ALA A 556 -27.70 -9.63 9.13
C ALA A 556 -28.09 -11.07 9.49
N ALA A 557 -27.50 -12.06 8.81
CA ALA A 557 -27.60 -13.46 9.19
C ALA A 557 -26.83 -13.75 10.48
N SER A 558 -25.71 -13.09 10.80
CA SER A 558 -24.90 -13.39 12.00
C SER A 558 -25.50 -12.85 13.31
N VAL A 559 -26.23 -11.72 13.29
CA VAL A 559 -26.87 -11.20 14.52
C VAL A 559 -28.16 -11.97 14.84
N ALA A 560 -28.88 -12.44 13.81
CA ALA A 560 -29.97 -13.40 13.98
C ALA A 560 -29.44 -14.82 14.31
N ALA A 561 -28.33 -15.24 13.67
CA ALA A 561 -27.71 -16.54 13.89
C ALA A 561 -26.90 -16.63 15.18
N GLU A 562 -26.49 -15.56 15.86
CA GLU A 562 -25.95 -15.70 17.22
C GLU A 562 -27.04 -16.07 18.24
N THR A 563 -28.30 -15.79 17.92
CA THR A 563 -29.45 -16.26 18.73
C THR A 563 -29.96 -17.64 18.26
N GLN A 564 -29.57 -18.10 17.06
CA GLN A 564 -29.98 -19.38 16.47
C GLN A 564 -28.85 -20.40 16.24
N ARG A 565 -27.59 -20.08 16.59
CA ARG A 565 -26.42 -20.99 16.65
C ARG A 565 -26.53 -22.04 17.78
N ALA A 566 -27.76 -22.41 18.12
CA ALA A 566 -28.06 -23.63 18.84
C ALA A 566 -28.34 -24.81 17.90
N THR A 567 -28.62 -24.64 16.59
CA THR A 567 -28.97 -25.78 15.72
C THR A 567 -28.76 -25.54 14.23
N GLY A 568 -27.94 -26.40 13.58
CA GLY A 568 -28.06 -26.80 12.16
C GLY A 568 -27.06 -26.19 11.15
N GLU A 569 -26.00 -26.92 10.78
CA GLU A 569 -25.19 -26.68 9.57
C GLU A 569 -25.69 -27.57 8.41
N HIS A 570 -25.84 -27.01 7.20
CA HIS A 570 -26.07 -27.79 5.98
C HIS A 570 -24.85 -28.68 5.66
N LEU A 571 -24.95 -29.98 5.90
CA LEU A 571 -23.89 -30.96 5.64
C LEU A 571 -24.13 -31.66 4.31
N ARG A 572 -23.15 -31.60 3.39
CA ARG A 572 -23.17 -32.41 2.15
C ARG A 572 -22.95 -33.88 2.48
N MET A 573 -23.83 -34.76 2.02
CA MET A 573 -23.79 -36.19 2.33
C MET A 573 -23.67 -37.05 1.06
N LEU A 574 -22.78 -38.03 1.09
CA LEU A 574 -22.71 -39.14 0.14
C LEU A 574 -23.68 -40.24 0.60
N VAL A 575 -24.62 -40.63 -0.25
CA VAL A 575 -25.56 -41.74 0.01
C VAL A 575 -25.04 -43.00 -0.69
N ALA A 576 -24.80 -44.05 0.09
CA ALA A 576 -24.31 -45.35 -0.38
C ALA A 576 -25.25 -46.49 0.03
N GLY A 577 -25.33 -47.54 -0.78
CA GLY A 577 -26.01 -48.79 -0.45
C GLY A 577 -25.09 -49.72 0.35
N ILE A 578 -25.66 -50.50 1.27
CA ILE A 578 -24.91 -51.49 2.09
C ILE A 578 -25.52 -52.91 2.02
N GLY A 579 -26.31 -53.21 0.99
CA GLY A 579 -27.03 -54.47 0.84
C GLY A 579 -28.39 -54.50 1.57
N GLY A 580 -29.24 -55.49 1.25
CA GLY A 580 -30.57 -55.66 1.85
C GLY A 580 -31.54 -54.49 1.65
N GLY A 581 -31.30 -53.62 0.66
CA GLY A 581 -32.08 -52.39 0.41
C GLY A 581 -31.79 -51.23 1.37
N ARG A 582 -30.83 -51.38 2.29
CA ARG A 582 -30.42 -50.36 3.25
C ARG A 582 -29.50 -49.32 2.61
N ARG A 583 -29.60 -48.09 3.11
CA ARG A 583 -28.85 -46.92 2.61
C ARG A 583 -28.23 -46.18 3.77
N VAL A 584 -27.00 -45.74 3.58
CA VAL A 584 -26.22 -45.01 4.56
C VAL A 584 -25.77 -43.67 3.97
N ALA A 585 -25.90 -42.61 4.76
CA ALA A 585 -25.42 -41.27 4.49
C ALA A 585 -24.07 -41.05 5.20
N ILE A 586 -23.09 -40.56 4.45
CA ILE A 586 -21.72 -40.33 4.89
C ILE A 586 -21.38 -38.87 4.60
N PRO A 587 -20.92 -38.07 5.58
CA PRO A 587 -20.46 -36.70 5.33
C PRO A 587 -19.38 -36.64 4.24
N LEU A 588 -19.65 -35.92 3.16
CA LEU A 588 -18.74 -35.83 2.02
C LEU A 588 -17.40 -35.18 2.41
N SER A 589 -17.41 -34.29 3.41
CA SER A 589 -16.22 -33.67 3.98
C SER A 589 -15.23 -34.67 4.58
N SER A 590 -15.68 -35.87 4.94
CA SER A 590 -14.82 -36.93 5.47
C SER A 590 -14.23 -37.82 4.36
N VAL A 591 -14.78 -37.78 3.14
CA VAL A 591 -14.37 -38.66 2.03
C VAL A 591 -13.16 -38.07 1.31
N ALA A 592 -12.04 -38.79 1.30
CA ALA A 592 -10.86 -38.39 0.53
C ALA A 592 -10.97 -38.80 -0.94
N ARG A 593 -11.53 -39.99 -1.23
CA ARG A 593 -11.75 -40.50 -2.59
C ARG A 593 -12.72 -41.69 -2.61
N LEU A 594 -13.33 -41.91 -3.78
CA LEU A 594 -14.15 -43.09 -4.10
C LEU A 594 -13.38 -43.94 -5.12
N GLU A 595 -13.23 -45.24 -4.86
CA GLU A 595 -12.50 -46.15 -5.74
C GLU A 595 -13.22 -47.49 -5.88
N SER A 596 -12.84 -48.27 -6.89
CA SER A 596 -13.26 -49.67 -7.05
C SER A 596 -12.02 -50.56 -6.97
N ILE A 597 -12.05 -51.59 -6.12
CA ILE A 597 -10.96 -52.55 -5.94
C ILE A 597 -11.44 -53.96 -6.25
N ALA A 598 -10.59 -54.75 -6.92
CA ALA A 598 -10.94 -56.14 -7.20
C ALA A 598 -10.98 -56.94 -5.88
N ALA A 599 -12.03 -57.73 -5.66
CA ALA A 599 -12.17 -58.56 -4.46
C ALA A 599 -11.01 -59.55 -4.29
N SER A 600 -10.40 -59.99 -5.41
CA SER A 600 -9.21 -60.85 -5.45
C SER A 600 -7.93 -60.18 -4.92
N SER A 601 -7.90 -58.85 -4.80
CA SER A 601 -6.76 -58.09 -4.25
C SER A 601 -6.79 -57.93 -2.73
N ILE A 602 -7.85 -58.40 -2.08
CA ILE A 602 -7.98 -58.34 -0.62
C ILE A 602 -7.14 -59.45 0.01
N GLU A 603 -6.28 -59.06 0.94
CA GLU A 603 -5.47 -59.94 1.76
C GLU A 603 -5.93 -59.90 3.22
N LEU A 604 -5.70 -60.98 3.97
CA LEU A 604 -6.01 -61.08 5.39
C LEU A 604 -4.73 -60.98 6.21
N VAL A 605 -4.65 -59.94 7.04
CA VAL A 605 -3.56 -59.76 8.00
C VAL A 605 -4.15 -59.82 9.41
N GLY A 606 -3.93 -60.94 10.09
CA GLY A 606 -4.58 -61.25 11.36
C GLY A 606 -6.09 -61.44 11.16
N SER A 607 -6.91 -60.65 11.86
CA SER A 607 -8.37 -60.64 11.71
C SER A 607 -8.88 -59.50 10.82
N ARG A 608 -8.01 -58.82 10.06
CA ARG A 608 -8.34 -57.64 9.27
C ARG A 608 -8.15 -57.88 7.78
N GLU A 609 -9.12 -57.44 7.00
CA GLU A 609 -9.00 -57.34 5.54
C GLU A 609 -8.18 -56.09 5.21
N VAL A 610 -7.21 -56.22 4.32
CA VAL A 610 -6.35 -55.14 3.84
C VAL A 610 -6.16 -55.26 2.34
N VAL A 611 -5.79 -54.17 1.68
CA VAL A 611 -5.35 -54.19 0.28
C VAL A 611 -4.02 -53.46 0.14
N GLN A 612 -3.13 -53.96 -0.70
CA GLN A 612 -1.92 -53.22 -1.06
C GLN A 612 -2.30 -52.08 -2.01
N TYR A 613 -2.16 -50.86 -1.54
CA TYR A 613 -2.56 -49.67 -2.27
C TYR A 613 -1.40 -48.67 -2.33
N ARG A 614 -0.89 -48.41 -3.55
CA ARG A 614 0.21 -47.47 -3.84
C ARG A 614 1.45 -47.65 -2.94
N GLY A 615 1.80 -48.89 -2.64
CA GLY A 615 2.95 -49.22 -1.81
C GLY A 615 2.73 -49.16 -0.30
N ALA A 616 1.50 -48.87 0.15
CA ALA A 616 1.09 -48.92 1.56
C ALA A 616 -0.01 -49.97 1.79
N ILE A 617 -0.16 -50.43 3.04
CA ILE A 617 -1.23 -51.34 3.44
C ILE A 617 -2.45 -50.50 3.82
N LEU A 618 -3.56 -50.67 3.12
CA LEU A 618 -4.81 -49.97 3.35
C LEU A 618 -5.79 -50.90 4.09
N PRO A 619 -6.09 -50.65 5.38
CA PRO A 619 -7.10 -51.43 6.10
C PRO A 619 -8.49 -51.21 5.54
N LEU A 620 -9.23 -52.31 5.39
CA LEU A 620 -10.60 -52.33 4.86
C LEU A 620 -11.60 -52.66 5.97
N LEU A 621 -12.71 -51.93 5.98
CA LEU A 621 -13.89 -52.25 6.77
C LEU A 621 -15.08 -52.49 5.84
N ARG A 622 -15.68 -53.68 5.92
CA ARG A 622 -16.92 -53.99 5.21
C ARG A 622 -18.13 -53.47 5.99
N LEU A 623 -18.80 -52.46 5.42
CA LEU A 623 -19.83 -51.71 6.13
C LEU A 623 -21.10 -52.52 6.38
N ASP A 624 -21.44 -53.42 5.45
CA ASP A 624 -22.53 -54.40 5.59
C ASP A 624 -22.32 -55.28 6.83
N ARG A 625 -21.12 -55.86 7.00
CA ARG A 625 -20.78 -56.70 8.16
C ARG A 625 -20.72 -55.88 9.45
N HIS A 626 -20.22 -54.65 9.37
CA HIS A 626 -20.10 -53.77 10.54
C HIS A 626 -21.47 -53.35 11.09
N LEU A 627 -22.44 -53.10 10.21
CA LEU A 627 -23.80 -52.67 10.56
C LEU A 627 -24.83 -53.82 10.54
N GLY A 628 -24.37 -55.07 10.46
CA GLY A 628 -25.23 -56.26 10.49
C GLY A 628 -26.18 -56.43 9.29
N ALA A 629 -25.88 -55.82 8.14
CA ALA A 629 -26.62 -56.00 6.90
C ALA A 629 -26.18 -57.29 6.16
N THR A 630 -27.14 -57.98 5.54
CA THR A 630 -26.85 -59.06 4.59
C THR A 630 -26.67 -58.48 3.20
N SER A 631 -25.44 -58.48 2.69
CA SER A 631 -25.15 -58.26 1.28
C SER A 631 -25.21 -59.58 0.52
N GLU A 632 -25.93 -59.62 -0.61
CA GLU A 632 -25.96 -60.77 -1.54
C GLU A 632 -24.90 -60.65 -2.65
N ARG A 633 -24.15 -59.53 -2.68
CA ARG A 633 -23.14 -59.23 -3.70
C ARG A 633 -21.74 -59.51 -3.15
N ASP A 634 -21.19 -60.67 -3.52
CA ASP A 634 -19.74 -60.84 -3.68
C ASP A 634 -19.43 -60.56 -5.16
N GLY A 635 -19.40 -59.27 -5.51
CA GLY A 635 -18.97 -58.84 -6.84
C GLY A 635 -17.45 -59.00 -6.99
N ASP A 636 -16.99 -59.21 -8.23
CA ASP A 636 -15.55 -59.24 -8.54
C ASP A 636 -14.86 -57.90 -8.21
N ASP A 637 -15.62 -56.82 -8.18
CA ASP A 637 -15.19 -55.46 -7.84
C ASP A 637 -15.99 -54.90 -6.66
N LEU A 638 -15.29 -54.26 -5.72
CA LEU A 638 -15.81 -53.69 -4.49
C LEU A 638 -15.63 -52.18 -4.50
N VAL A 639 -16.71 -51.44 -4.21
CA VAL A 639 -16.67 -49.98 -4.11
C VAL A 639 -16.18 -49.59 -2.73
N VAL A 640 -15.14 -48.75 -2.67
CA VAL A 640 -14.53 -48.31 -1.42
C VAL A 640 -14.51 -46.80 -1.28
N VAL A 641 -14.93 -46.32 -0.11
CA VAL A 641 -14.84 -44.94 0.33
C VAL A 641 -13.57 -44.80 1.17
N VAL A 642 -12.57 -44.09 0.66
CA VAL A 642 -11.27 -43.95 1.32
C VAL A 642 -11.23 -42.68 2.15
N TYR A 643 -10.75 -42.82 3.39
CA TYR A 643 -10.52 -41.77 4.37
C TYR A 643 -9.02 -41.62 4.57
N SER A 644 -8.55 -40.38 4.64
CA SER A 644 -7.13 -40.09 4.85
C SER A 644 -6.95 -38.94 5.83
N VAL A 645 -6.09 -39.11 6.83
CA VAL A 645 -5.64 -38.06 7.74
C VAL A 645 -4.13 -38.16 7.88
N GLY A 646 -3.40 -37.14 7.42
CA GLY A 646 -1.93 -37.19 7.34
C GLY A 646 -1.44 -38.31 6.42
N SER A 647 -0.59 -39.20 6.94
CA SER A 647 -0.04 -40.35 6.22
C SER A 647 -0.84 -41.65 6.39
N ARG A 648 -1.94 -41.64 7.17
CA ARG A 648 -2.77 -42.83 7.40
C ARG A 648 -4.03 -42.78 6.56
N SER A 649 -4.38 -43.92 5.98
CA SER A 649 -5.60 -44.10 5.20
C SER A 649 -6.32 -45.38 5.63
N VAL A 650 -7.65 -45.36 5.57
CA VAL A 650 -8.56 -46.50 5.79
C VAL A 650 -9.60 -46.46 4.69
N ALA A 651 -10.10 -47.61 4.24
CA ALA A 651 -11.22 -47.64 3.31
C ALA A 651 -12.43 -48.42 3.87
N ILE A 652 -13.62 -47.87 3.61
CA ILE A 652 -14.90 -48.48 3.97
C ILE A 652 -15.51 -49.03 2.69
N VAL A 653 -15.77 -50.33 2.65
CA VAL A 653 -16.40 -51.02 1.53
C VAL A 653 -17.92 -50.83 1.63
N VAL A 654 -18.52 -50.37 0.54
CA VAL A 654 -19.97 -50.19 0.35
C VAL A 654 -20.43 -50.99 -0.86
N ASP A 655 -21.72 -51.27 -0.97
CA ASP A 655 -22.29 -52.03 -2.10
C ASP A 655 -22.28 -51.19 -3.38
N GLU A 656 -22.81 -49.97 -3.30
CA GLU A 656 -22.83 -49.03 -4.43
C GLU A 656 -22.93 -47.57 -3.95
N ILE A 657 -22.44 -46.62 -4.76
CA ILE A 657 -22.72 -45.19 -4.55
C ILE A 657 -24.03 -44.85 -5.23
N ILE A 658 -24.98 -44.33 -4.46
CA ILE A 658 -26.30 -43.98 -4.95
C ILE A 658 -26.33 -42.52 -5.41
N ASP A 659 -25.84 -41.60 -4.56
CA ASP A 659 -25.87 -40.16 -4.89
C ASP A 659 -25.01 -39.30 -3.93
N ILE A 660 -24.83 -38.02 -4.26
CA ILE A 660 -24.34 -36.98 -3.34
C ILE A 660 -25.43 -35.91 -3.22
N VAL A 661 -25.85 -35.62 -1.98
CA VAL A 661 -26.96 -34.70 -1.69
C VAL A 661 -26.50 -33.52 -0.85
N ASP A 662 -27.04 -32.35 -1.20
CA ASP A 662 -26.87 -31.08 -0.50
C ASP A 662 -28.20 -30.73 0.20
N GLU A 663 -28.54 -31.44 1.28
CA GLU A 663 -29.82 -31.26 1.99
C GLU A 663 -29.60 -30.99 3.49
N GLU A 664 -30.53 -30.26 4.12
CA GLU A 664 -30.70 -30.29 5.58
C GLU A 664 -31.10 -31.70 5.98
N ALA A 665 -30.14 -32.51 6.40
CA ALA A 665 -30.48 -33.74 7.09
C ALA A 665 -30.99 -33.37 8.48
N ASP A 666 -32.30 -33.18 8.64
CA ASP A 666 -32.93 -33.25 9.95
C ASP A 666 -32.72 -34.68 10.47
N VAL A 667 -31.64 -34.89 11.21
CA VAL A 667 -31.33 -36.18 11.83
C VAL A 667 -32.40 -36.43 12.88
N HIS A 668 -33.35 -37.28 12.55
CA HIS A 668 -34.36 -37.76 13.48
C HIS A 668 -33.73 -38.93 14.24
N SER A 669 -33.40 -38.67 15.50
CA SER A 669 -32.87 -39.66 16.44
C SER A 669 -34.01 -40.29 17.23
N ASP A 670 -34.33 -41.55 16.92
CA ASP A 670 -35.08 -42.45 17.81
C ASP A 670 -34.55 -43.91 17.71
N VAL A 671 -33.38 -44.11 17.09
CA VAL A 671 -32.77 -45.42 16.88
C VAL A 671 -31.29 -45.38 17.26
N ASP A 672 -30.97 -45.75 18.49
CA ASP A 672 -29.60 -46.02 18.95
C ASP A 672 -29.20 -47.44 18.51
N ASP A 673 -28.50 -47.55 17.38
CA ASP A 673 -27.89 -48.81 16.94
C ASP A 673 -26.36 -48.64 16.77
N HIS A 674 -25.60 -49.69 17.06
CA HIS A 674 -24.13 -49.61 17.12
C HIS A 674 -23.52 -49.23 15.76
N GLY A 675 -22.85 -48.07 15.69
CA GLY A 675 -22.14 -47.58 14.49
C GLY A 675 -22.90 -46.53 13.67
N LEU A 676 -24.10 -46.11 14.10
CA LEU A 676 -24.90 -45.07 13.44
C LEU A 676 -25.09 -43.86 14.36
N LEU A 677 -25.19 -42.66 13.79
CA LEU A 677 -25.52 -41.42 14.49
C LEU A 677 -27.03 -41.14 14.51
N GLY A 678 -27.81 -41.83 13.68
CA GLY A 678 -29.27 -41.68 13.59
C GLY A 678 -29.81 -42.00 12.21
N SER A 679 -31.00 -41.48 11.89
CA SER A 679 -31.61 -41.58 10.55
C SER A 679 -32.00 -40.20 10.02
N ALA A 680 -31.93 -39.99 8.72
CA ALA A 680 -32.31 -38.75 8.04
C ALA A 680 -33.25 -39.05 6.86
N LEU A 681 -34.17 -38.13 6.60
CA LEU A 681 -35.00 -38.17 5.40
C LEU A 681 -34.27 -37.44 4.28
N ILE A 682 -33.83 -38.18 3.26
CA ILE A 682 -33.14 -37.62 2.09
C ILE A 682 -33.96 -37.97 0.85
N ARG A 683 -34.43 -36.95 0.11
CA ARG A 683 -35.31 -37.13 -1.06
C ARG A 683 -36.49 -38.09 -0.83
N ASP A 684 -37.24 -37.86 0.25
CA ASP A 684 -38.40 -38.67 0.68
C ASP A 684 -38.10 -40.16 0.97
N ARG A 685 -36.83 -40.50 1.23
CA ARG A 685 -36.42 -41.84 1.66
C ARG A 685 -35.62 -41.78 2.95
N ILE A 686 -35.87 -42.74 3.84
CA ILE A 686 -35.15 -42.87 5.10
C ILE A 686 -33.75 -43.42 4.81
N VAL A 687 -32.73 -42.74 5.28
CA VAL A 687 -31.32 -43.10 5.14
C VAL A 687 -30.67 -43.09 6.53
N GLU A 688 -29.85 -44.10 6.83
CA GLU A 688 -29.12 -44.21 8.09
C GLU A 688 -27.88 -43.30 8.06
N VAL A 689 -27.57 -42.55 9.12
CA VAL A 689 -26.39 -41.66 9.17
C VAL A 689 -25.23 -42.38 9.83
N LEU A 690 -24.10 -42.53 9.13
CA LEU A 690 -22.95 -43.28 9.63
C LEU A 690 -22.17 -42.52 10.71
N ASP A 691 -21.81 -43.20 11.81
CA ASP A 691 -20.72 -42.73 12.66
C ASP A 691 -19.38 -43.07 11.98
N VAL A 692 -18.93 -42.16 11.11
CA VAL A 692 -17.69 -42.31 10.35
C VAL A 692 -16.48 -42.52 11.27
N ARG A 693 -16.46 -41.89 12.44
CA ARG A 693 -15.34 -42.01 13.38
C ARG A 693 -15.29 -43.40 14.00
N ALA A 694 -16.44 -43.94 14.42
CA ALA A 694 -16.53 -45.30 14.94
C ALA A 694 -16.13 -46.33 13.88
N ALA A 695 -16.59 -46.16 12.64
CA ALA A 695 -16.23 -47.03 11.52
C ALA A 695 -14.71 -47.00 11.24
N ILE A 696 -14.10 -45.81 11.17
CA ILE A 696 -12.64 -45.68 10.98
C ILE A 696 -11.86 -46.35 12.12
N LEU A 697 -12.28 -46.15 13.36
CA LEU A 697 -11.61 -46.77 14.53
C LEU A 697 -11.81 -48.29 14.59
N ALA A 698 -12.91 -48.82 14.05
CA ALA A 698 -13.10 -50.26 13.91
C ALA A 698 -12.11 -50.87 12.91
N ALA A 699 -11.79 -50.15 11.83
CA ALA A 699 -10.80 -50.55 10.83
C ALA A 699 -9.36 -50.40 11.36
N ASP A 700 -9.04 -49.23 11.93
CA ASP A 700 -7.75 -48.90 12.55
C ASP A 700 -7.96 -48.14 13.88
N PRO A 701 -7.86 -48.81 15.04
CA PRO A 701 -8.02 -48.20 16.36
C PRO A 701 -7.00 -47.09 16.66
N LYS A 702 -5.88 -47.04 15.94
CA LYS A 702 -4.84 -46.02 16.12
C LYS A 702 -4.96 -44.87 15.11
N PHE A 703 -5.99 -44.83 14.26
CA PHE A 703 -6.04 -43.91 13.12
C PHE A 703 -5.85 -42.43 13.49
N TYR A 704 -6.45 -41.98 14.61
CA TYR A 704 -6.40 -40.59 15.07
C TYR A 704 -5.33 -40.29 16.12
N THR A 705 -4.55 -41.29 16.56
CA THR A 705 -3.42 -41.02 17.45
C THR A 705 -2.29 -40.37 16.64
N ALA A 706 -1.80 -39.21 17.09
CA ALA A 706 -0.63 -38.56 16.52
C ALA A 706 0.53 -39.57 16.42
N PRO A 707 1.42 -39.47 15.41
CA PRO A 707 2.60 -40.32 15.35
C PRO A 707 3.51 -39.96 16.54
N GLU A 708 3.32 -40.63 17.68
CA GLU A 708 4.34 -40.70 18.72
C GLU A 708 5.57 -41.35 18.09
N ALA A 709 6.61 -40.53 17.88
CA ALA A 709 8.01 -40.93 17.77
C ALA A 709 8.28 -42.36 17.24
N GLU A 710 7.94 -42.64 15.99
CA GLU A 710 8.54 -43.77 15.23
C GLU A 710 10.00 -43.48 14.83
N ALA A 711 10.66 -42.51 15.48
CA ALA A 711 12.12 -42.35 15.46
C ALA A 711 12.83 -43.38 16.37
N GLY A 712 12.11 -44.05 17.29
CA GLY A 712 12.72 -45.02 18.23
C GLY A 712 12.86 -46.46 17.72
N LEU A 713 12.12 -46.86 16.68
CA LEU A 713 12.14 -48.24 16.18
C LEU A 713 13.07 -48.44 14.97
N HIS A 714 13.34 -47.37 14.20
CA HIS A 714 14.31 -47.43 13.10
C HIS A 714 15.76 -47.53 13.62
N ASP A 715 16.09 -46.85 14.73
CA ASP A 715 17.43 -46.93 15.35
C ASP A 715 17.69 -48.29 16.03
N GLN A 716 16.67 -48.97 16.56
CA GLN A 716 16.84 -50.28 17.21
C GLN A 716 16.89 -51.48 16.25
N LEU A 717 16.46 -51.31 14.99
CA LEU A 717 16.52 -52.36 13.97
C LEU A 717 17.76 -52.27 13.08
N GLN A 718 18.52 -51.17 13.12
CA GLN A 718 19.82 -51.06 12.44
C GLN A 718 21.01 -51.53 13.30
N GLU A 719 20.83 -51.78 14.61
CA GLU A 719 21.85 -52.40 15.47
C GLU A 719 21.73 -53.95 15.58
N ALA A 720 20.77 -54.58 14.88
CA ALA A 720 20.55 -56.03 14.93
C ALA A 720 20.71 -56.77 13.58
N VAL A 721 21.34 -56.13 12.58
CA VAL A 721 21.84 -56.75 11.33
C VAL A 721 23.28 -56.32 11.14
#